data_AF-F7JP71-F1
#
_entry.id   AF-F7JP71-F1
#
_cell.length_a   1.000
_cell.length_b   1.000
_cell.length_c   1.000
_cell.angle_alpha   90.00
_cell.angle_beta   90.00
_cell.angle_gamma   90.00
#
_symmetry.space_group_name_H-M   'P 1'
#
loop_
_entity.id
_entity.type
_entity.pdbx_description
1 polymer ?
#
loop_
_entity_poly.entity_id
_entity_poly.type
_entity_poly.pdbx_seq_one_letter_code
_entity_poly.pdbx_strand_id
1 'polypeptide(L)'
;MRENGVQLQIRKKIKEEISFLPDVRLYYIIEGMLEVQIEKKCYRMKKDDILVINVGVRAGKIETYESDALICELCFENRILAELLENENGRFVCNSVEHPGQSYERLKKIIQQILRQRGLNLHKTKSYEYSLIYQLLDELIEHYWIVNSELQVSREVTDPRLEEILRYVHCNHSAHISLAEVAEKLYVSTSTLSRFFKKQTGMYFAEYVGKIRLHYAENELKNTSHSITEVAMHCGFSNVQALNKVFREKRQMTPTEFREQWTKRKKREEEDWKETVRQDLQKTEWFYEMQENAVDQIRIDTSGQSESRLPKIWKRAINIGSMHRLGEVNIQFQTQRLVNELGFTHVRVWNIFSEPLMITDGKRVGNYNYDKIDQIMDFLAANHIALYLDFSRRMDAALISEGEPLYYKEEHIAFDSKELWESLLIDFLSHLSKRYGKSEVENWIFELADFEDGILLEPTGFYDYYEMYRFFYRAVKREFPNAKVGGYSAPPGQEKSAFPKYLRYCRKNDCVPDFVAVMIFPYEAGENAAGYRRVAEDHWEKNLLLYYRKCMEAENLSSCELYVSEWNMSLSNRNFLNDSCFRSAYFVKMISEIYELTDMICLWFGSDWISNYYDARSMVNGAGGILTKDNIKKPIWYALSFLNQLGEELLAVGEHYLITRRNNESYMILCFNFKQLGVSYFYIKENEVSLGQIRELFENSDSIQVDIQLENLTIGETYIVKKRQINSEYGCVLTEWAKMGMAVDLERSDIKYIEGRCVPNLEREQRKAEAGNVEISCEIRDQEMILYHIYPK
;
A
#
# COMPACT_ATOMS: atom_id res chain seq x y z
N MET A 1 -28.05 -2.88 24.57
CA MET A 1 -28.12 -4.17 25.27
C MET A 1 -26.80 -4.92 25.09
N ARG A 2 -26.41 -5.78 26.05
CA ARG A 2 -25.26 -6.70 26.00
C ARG A 2 -25.79 -8.12 25.91
N GLU A 3 -25.51 -8.82 24.83
CA GLU A 3 -25.83 -10.25 24.65
C GLU A 3 -24.66 -10.88 23.89
N ASN A 4 -24.16 -12.03 24.36
CA ASN A 4 -22.93 -12.68 23.88
C ASN A 4 -21.69 -11.77 23.91
N GLY A 5 -21.43 -11.13 25.06
CA GLY A 5 -20.21 -10.37 25.37
C GLY A 5 -19.82 -9.22 24.42
N VAL A 6 -20.74 -8.78 23.56
CA VAL A 6 -20.64 -7.53 22.82
C VAL A 6 -21.68 -6.54 23.32
N GLN A 7 -21.26 -5.32 23.66
CA GLN A 7 -22.14 -4.20 23.98
C GLN A 7 -22.14 -3.19 22.86
N LEU A 8 -23.32 -2.81 22.36
CA LEU A 8 -23.47 -1.60 21.53
C LEU A 8 -24.27 -0.55 22.29
N GLN A 9 -23.73 0.67 22.32
CA GLN A 9 -24.37 1.90 22.79
C GLN A 9 -24.23 2.97 21.70
N ILE A 10 -25.19 3.89 21.58
CA ILE A 10 -24.93 5.15 20.89
C ILE A 10 -24.86 6.23 21.98
N ARG A 11 -24.04 7.26 21.82
CA ARG A 11 -23.82 8.30 22.83
C ARG A 11 -23.79 9.66 22.18
N LYS A 12 -24.37 10.66 22.87
CA LYS A 12 -24.40 12.05 22.40
C LYS A 12 -23.45 13.01 23.10
N LYS A 13 -23.23 12.77 24.40
CA LYS A 13 -22.30 13.54 25.22
C LYS A 13 -21.41 12.56 25.96
N ILE A 14 -20.12 12.57 25.63
CA ILE A 14 -19.12 11.73 26.30
C ILE A 14 -18.16 12.67 27.00
N LYS A 15 -17.92 12.40 28.28
CA LYS A 15 -16.83 12.97 29.07
C LYS A 15 -16.37 11.90 30.05
N GLU A 16 -15.36 11.15 29.66
CA GLU A 16 -14.88 9.97 30.38
C GLU A 16 -13.37 10.08 30.58
N GLU A 17 -12.91 9.80 31.81
CA GLU A 17 -11.49 9.56 32.11
C GLU A 17 -11.24 8.05 32.16
N ILE A 18 -10.30 7.58 31.35
CA ILE A 18 -9.86 6.19 31.31
C ILE A 18 -8.67 6.05 32.26
N SER A 19 -8.89 5.35 33.37
CA SER A 19 -7.81 4.91 34.26
C SER A 19 -7.54 3.40 34.16
N PHE A 20 -8.45 2.68 33.49
CA PHE A 20 -8.40 1.24 33.33
C PHE A 20 -9.38 0.80 32.22
N LEU A 21 -8.89 0.06 31.23
CA LEU A 21 -9.72 -0.46 30.15
C LEU A 21 -9.58 -2.00 30.02
N PRO A 22 -10.56 -2.77 30.55
CA PRO A 22 -10.52 -4.23 30.55
C PRO A 22 -11.06 -4.89 29.27
N ASP A 23 -11.85 -4.16 28.48
CA ASP A 23 -12.47 -4.67 27.25
C ASP A 23 -12.02 -3.81 26.06
N VAL A 24 -11.98 -4.40 24.87
CA VAL A 24 -11.69 -3.65 23.64
C VAL A 24 -12.90 -2.78 23.31
N ARG A 25 -12.67 -1.52 22.94
CA ARG A 25 -13.75 -0.59 22.55
C ARG A 25 -13.54 -0.08 21.14
N LEU A 26 -14.58 -0.12 20.32
CA LEU A 26 -14.65 0.50 19.01
C LEU A 26 -15.57 1.71 19.07
N TYR A 27 -15.08 2.84 18.57
CA TYR A 27 -15.86 4.06 18.35
C TYR A 27 -16.05 4.26 16.86
N TYR A 28 -17.30 4.49 16.44
CA TYR A 28 -17.66 4.95 15.09
C TYR A 28 -18.44 6.25 15.20
N ILE A 29 -18.00 7.29 14.49
CA ILE A 29 -18.63 8.60 14.54
C ILE A 29 -19.74 8.67 13.49
N ILE A 30 -20.99 8.69 13.93
CA ILE A 30 -22.14 8.82 13.04
C ILE A 30 -22.32 10.29 12.64
N GLU A 31 -22.15 11.20 13.60
CA GLU A 31 -22.24 12.65 13.40
C GLU A 31 -21.42 13.40 14.47
N GLY A 32 -20.92 14.59 14.14
CA GLY A 32 -20.13 15.45 15.04
C GLY A 32 -18.66 15.02 15.21
N MET A 33 -18.05 15.38 16.35
CA MET A 33 -16.64 15.10 16.66
C MET A 33 -16.43 14.45 18.03
N LEU A 34 -15.42 13.57 18.12
CA LEU A 34 -14.93 12.95 19.36
C LEU A 34 -13.42 13.14 19.48
N GLU A 35 -12.97 13.67 20.61
CA GLU A 35 -11.54 13.69 20.96
C GLU A 35 -11.21 12.53 21.90
N VAL A 36 -10.27 11.68 21.48
CA VAL A 36 -9.77 10.54 22.22
C VAL A 36 -8.29 10.74 22.51
N GLN A 37 -7.99 11.07 23.76
CA GLN A 37 -6.62 11.14 24.26
C GLN A 37 -6.25 9.80 24.90
N ILE A 38 -5.19 9.16 24.43
CA ILE A 38 -4.65 7.92 24.99
C ILE A 38 -3.16 8.14 25.22
N GLU A 39 -2.73 8.02 26.48
CA GLU A 39 -1.36 8.28 26.89
C GLU A 39 -0.84 9.66 26.44
N LYS A 40 0.04 9.72 25.43
CA LYS A 40 0.57 10.97 24.86
C LYS A 40 -0.10 11.40 23.56
N LYS A 41 -0.93 10.54 22.96
CA LYS A 41 -1.56 10.82 21.67
C LYS A 41 -2.97 11.37 21.86
N CYS A 42 -3.36 12.23 20.93
CA CYS A 42 -4.69 12.80 20.87
C CYS A 42 -5.23 12.59 19.45
N TYR A 43 -6.31 11.82 19.34
CA TYR A 43 -7.00 11.55 18.09
C TYR A 43 -8.28 12.38 18.05
N ARG A 44 -8.44 13.18 16.98
CA ARG A 44 -9.65 13.94 16.72
C ARG A 44 -10.43 13.25 15.62
N MET A 45 -11.47 12.54 16.04
CA MET A 45 -12.34 11.78 15.15
C MET A 45 -13.49 12.66 14.67
N LYS A 46 -13.74 12.66 13.35
CA LYS A 46 -14.87 13.32 12.68
C LYS A 46 -15.86 12.27 12.16
N LYS A 47 -16.98 12.71 11.58
CA LYS A 47 -17.96 11.85 10.90
C LYS A 47 -17.27 10.79 10.04
N ASP A 48 -17.75 9.55 10.17
CA ASP A 48 -17.27 8.32 9.55
C ASP A 48 -15.93 7.74 10.02
N ASP A 49 -15.27 8.35 11.01
CA ASP A 49 -14.06 7.78 11.60
C ASP A 49 -14.35 6.56 12.49
N ILE A 50 -13.42 5.60 12.48
CA ILE A 50 -13.41 4.40 13.31
C ILE A 50 -12.12 4.33 14.12
N LEU A 51 -12.24 4.06 15.42
CA LEU A 51 -11.10 3.83 16.31
C LEU A 51 -11.36 2.64 17.23
N VAL A 52 -10.45 1.67 17.22
CA VAL A 52 -10.40 0.58 18.21
C VAL A 52 -9.35 0.90 19.27
N ILE A 53 -9.79 0.94 20.52
CA ILE A 53 -8.96 1.06 21.71
C ILE A 53 -8.77 -0.34 22.32
N ASN A 54 -7.53 -0.82 22.30
CA ASN A 54 -7.12 -2.10 22.89
C ASN A 54 -7.17 -2.08 24.43
N VAL A 55 -7.12 -3.26 25.04
CA VAL A 55 -7.00 -3.41 26.50
C VAL A 55 -5.65 -2.88 27.01
N GLY A 56 -5.59 -2.51 28.29
CA GLY A 56 -4.32 -2.15 28.94
C GLY A 56 -3.92 -0.67 28.84
N VAL A 57 -4.79 0.20 28.31
CA VAL A 57 -4.62 1.66 28.35
C VAL A 57 -4.54 2.15 29.80
N ARG A 58 -3.46 2.91 30.12
CA ARG A 58 -3.16 3.39 31.49
C ARG A 58 -3.90 4.66 31.87
N ALA A 59 -3.97 5.58 30.92
CA ALA A 59 -4.52 6.90 31.10
C ALA A 59 -5.08 7.36 29.76
N GLY A 60 -6.30 7.86 29.77
CA GLY A 60 -6.91 8.46 28.60
C GLY A 60 -8.08 9.35 28.98
N LYS A 61 -8.53 10.13 28.01
CA LYS A 61 -9.69 11.00 28.14
C LYS A 61 -10.47 10.94 26.85
N ILE A 62 -11.78 10.75 26.96
CA ILE A 62 -12.69 10.76 25.81
C ILE A 62 -13.70 11.88 26.04
N GLU A 63 -13.73 12.85 25.13
CA GLU A 63 -14.61 14.02 25.25
C GLU A 63 -15.24 14.40 23.90
N THR A 64 -16.54 14.67 23.94
CA THR A 64 -17.28 15.36 22.86
C THR A 64 -17.32 16.85 23.15
N TYR A 65 -17.10 17.69 22.14
CA TYR A 65 -17.22 19.14 22.27
C TYR A 65 -18.60 19.67 21.90
N GLU A 66 -19.33 18.93 21.08
CA GLU A 66 -20.62 19.33 20.51
C GLU A 66 -21.77 18.66 21.25
N SER A 67 -22.93 19.33 21.30
CA SER A 67 -24.09 18.82 22.03
C SER A 67 -24.93 17.80 21.27
N ASP A 68 -24.72 17.73 19.97
CA ASP A 68 -25.45 16.98 18.95
C ASP A 68 -24.63 15.87 18.29
N ALA A 69 -23.40 15.65 18.74
CA ALA A 69 -22.59 14.50 18.31
C ALA A 69 -23.39 13.19 18.49
N LEU A 70 -23.16 12.22 17.61
CA LEU A 70 -23.78 10.90 17.66
C LEU A 70 -22.71 9.84 17.42
N ILE A 71 -22.38 9.08 18.47
CA ILE A 71 -21.22 8.18 18.48
C ILE A 71 -21.69 6.77 18.77
N CYS A 72 -21.40 5.82 17.90
CA CYS A 72 -21.56 4.40 18.17
C CYS A 72 -20.35 3.89 18.97
N GLU A 73 -20.59 3.40 20.18
CA GLU A 73 -19.61 2.70 21.01
C GLU A 73 -19.96 1.20 21.03
N LEU A 74 -19.04 0.39 20.51
CA LEU A 74 -19.05 -1.05 20.58
C LEU A 74 -17.99 -1.50 21.59
N CYS A 75 -18.32 -2.39 22.50
CA CYS A 75 -17.40 -2.89 23.52
C CYS A 75 -17.42 -4.42 23.49
N PHE A 76 -16.24 -5.00 23.25
CA PHE A 76 -16.03 -6.43 23.07
C PHE A 76 -15.35 -6.99 24.32
N GLU A 77 -16.04 -7.88 25.02
CA GLU A 77 -15.48 -8.55 26.18
C GLU A 77 -14.27 -9.37 25.76
N ASN A 78 -13.14 -9.14 26.42
CA ASN A 78 -11.86 -9.77 26.06
C ASN A 78 -11.91 -11.31 26.11
N ARG A 79 -12.86 -11.88 26.87
CA ARG A 79 -13.08 -13.33 26.94
C ARG A 79 -13.53 -13.91 25.60
N ILE A 80 -14.43 -13.23 24.89
CA ILE A 80 -14.93 -13.71 23.60
C ILE A 80 -13.88 -13.54 22.52
N LEU A 81 -13.17 -12.42 22.54
CA LEU A 81 -12.03 -12.22 21.64
C LEU A 81 -10.98 -13.31 21.83
N ALA A 82 -10.61 -13.63 23.08
CA ALA A 82 -9.64 -14.69 23.35
C ALA A 82 -10.11 -16.09 22.89
N GLU A 83 -11.41 -16.37 22.96
CA GLU A 83 -12.00 -17.62 22.46
C GLU A 83 -11.97 -17.69 20.93
N LEU A 84 -12.36 -16.61 20.24
CA LEU A 84 -12.36 -16.53 18.77
C LEU A 84 -10.95 -16.53 18.19
N LEU A 85 -9.98 -15.91 18.87
CA LEU A 85 -8.58 -15.84 18.46
C LEU A 85 -7.76 -17.07 18.90
N GLU A 86 -8.40 -18.13 19.40
CA GLU A 86 -7.75 -19.36 19.89
C GLU A 86 -6.57 -19.14 20.85
N ASN A 87 -6.59 -18.05 21.63
CA ASN A 87 -5.48 -17.59 22.45
C ASN A 87 -4.17 -17.27 21.67
N GLU A 88 -4.26 -16.64 20.50
CA GLU A 88 -3.15 -15.94 19.83
C GLU A 88 -2.89 -14.51 20.37
N ASN A 89 -1.62 -14.18 20.62
CA ASN A 89 -1.22 -12.89 21.20
C ASN A 89 -1.15 -11.83 20.10
N GLY A 90 -1.89 -10.74 20.26
CA GLY A 90 -1.91 -9.66 19.28
C GLY A 90 -2.72 -8.47 19.76
N ARG A 91 -2.97 -7.54 18.82
CA ARG A 91 -3.76 -6.33 19.06
C ARG A 91 -4.46 -5.87 17.79
N PHE A 92 -5.52 -5.09 17.96
CA PHE A 92 -6.17 -4.42 16.85
C PHE A 92 -5.39 -3.16 16.43
N VAL A 93 -5.22 -2.97 15.12
CA VAL A 93 -4.67 -1.76 14.47
C VAL A 93 -5.74 -1.07 13.63
N CYS A 94 -6.88 -0.74 14.23
CA CYS A 94 -7.98 -0.06 13.55
C CYS A 94 -8.08 1.39 14.03
N ASN A 95 -7.53 2.33 13.26
CA ASN A 95 -7.55 3.75 13.56
C ASN A 95 -7.57 4.59 12.27
N SER A 96 -8.75 5.04 11.84
CA SER A 96 -8.91 5.82 10.60
C SER A 96 -8.27 7.22 10.66
N VAL A 97 -8.00 7.73 11.87
CA VAL A 97 -7.34 9.04 12.06
C VAL A 97 -5.84 8.95 11.79
N GLU A 98 -5.20 7.83 12.13
CA GLU A 98 -3.78 7.60 11.81
C GLU A 98 -3.57 7.23 10.34
N HIS A 99 -4.60 6.68 9.68
CA HIS A 99 -4.55 6.27 8.27
C HIS A 99 -5.65 6.94 7.42
N PRO A 100 -5.61 8.27 7.26
CA PRO A 100 -6.58 9.00 6.46
C PRO A 100 -6.37 8.64 4.98
N GLY A 101 -7.21 7.76 4.45
CA GLY A 101 -7.13 7.29 3.06
C GLY A 101 -7.10 5.77 2.90
N GLN A 102 -7.17 5.00 3.98
CA GLN A 102 -7.51 3.57 3.92
C GLN A 102 -9.04 3.39 3.90
N SER A 103 -9.54 2.38 3.20
CA SER A 103 -10.98 2.10 3.19
C SER A 103 -11.38 1.33 4.44
N TYR A 104 -12.23 1.95 5.25
CA TYR A 104 -12.93 1.29 6.35
C TYR A 104 -14.37 0.94 5.96
N GLU A 105 -14.67 0.93 4.66
CA GLU A 105 -16.03 0.94 4.15
C GLU A 105 -16.82 -0.32 4.52
N ARG A 106 -16.16 -1.49 4.53
CA ARG A 106 -16.79 -2.75 4.95
C ARG A 106 -17.17 -2.73 6.43
N LEU A 107 -16.26 -2.29 7.32
CA LEU A 107 -16.56 -2.07 8.74
C LEU A 107 -17.71 -1.07 8.92
N LYS A 108 -17.66 0.08 8.23
CA LYS A 108 -18.73 1.09 8.28
C LYS A 108 -20.07 0.49 7.87
N LYS A 109 -20.13 -0.20 6.73
CA LYS A 109 -21.36 -0.85 6.22
C LYS A 109 -21.92 -1.85 7.22
N ILE A 110 -21.08 -2.70 7.82
CA ILE A 110 -21.53 -3.67 8.84
C ILE A 110 -22.07 -2.93 10.07
N ILE A 111 -21.36 -1.92 10.58
CA ILE A 111 -21.80 -1.11 11.74
C ILE A 111 -23.12 -0.40 11.42
N GLN A 112 -23.24 0.21 10.23
CA GLN A 112 -24.45 0.87 9.75
C GLN A 112 -25.62 -0.11 9.63
N GLN A 113 -25.41 -1.35 9.15
CA GLN A 113 -26.43 -2.40 9.13
C GLN A 113 -26.90 -2.77 10.54
N ILE A 114 -25.98 -2.88 11.50
CA ILE A 114 -26.32 -3.13 12.92
C ILE A 114 -27.17 -1.98 13.46
N LEU A 115 -26.76 -0.73 13.21
CA LEU A 115 -27.46 0.47 13.65
C LEU A 115 -28.86 0.58 13.02
N ARG A 116 -28.99 0.29 11.72
CA ARG A 116 -30.26 0.29 10.99
C ARG A 116 -31.20 -0.80 11.52
N GLN A 117 -30.69 -2.01 11.74
CA GLN A 117 -31.47 -3.10 12.32
C GLN A 117 -32.02 -2.72 13.70
N ARG A 118 -31.21 -2.07 14.54
CA ARG A 118 -31.67 -1.55 15.85
C ARG A 118 -32.64 -0.38 15.75
N GLY A 119 -32.44 0.52 14.79
CA GLY A 119 -33.29 1.69 14.58
C GLY A 119 -34.66 1.33 13.99
N LEU A 120 -34.75 0.29 13.18
CA LEU A 120 -35.96 -0.08 12.45
C LEU A 120 -36.67 -1.32 13.00
N ASN A 121 -35.99 -2.17 13.79
CA ASN A 121 -36.47 -3.49 14.19
C ASN A 121 -36.99 -4.29 12.97
N LEU A 122 -36.21 -4.34 11.88
CA LEU A 122 -36.66 -4.93 10.61
C LEU A 122 -36.95 -6.43 10.70
N HIS A 123 -36.30 -7.11 11.64
CA HIS A 123 -36.44 -8.56 11.83
C HIS A 123 -37.15 -8.93 13.14
N LYS A 124 -37.91 -10.03 13.08
CA LYS A 124 -38.69 -10.57 14.21
C LYS A 124 -37.82 -11.13 15.34
N THR A 125 -36.58 -11.53 15.03
CA THR A 125 -35.64 -12.12 15.99
C THR A 125 -34.36 -11.29 16.04
N LYS A 126 -33.56 -11.50 17.09
CA LYS A 126 -32.22 -10.91 17.22
C LYS A 126 -31.15 -11.64 16.39
N SER A 127 -31.49 -12.75 15.75
CA SER A 127 -30.54 -13.61 15.02
C SER A 127 -29.79 -12.85 13.92
N TYR A 128 -30.46 -11.94 13.22
CA TYR A 128 -29.83 -11.11 12.19
C TYR A 128 -28.87 -10.07 12.78
N GLU A 129 -29.20 -9.48 13.92
CA GLU A 129 -28.27 -8.59 14.63
C GLU A 129 -27.03 -9.37 15.09
N TYR A 130 -27.21 -10.60 15.58
CA TYR A 130 -26.09 -11.45 15.98
C TYR A 130 -25.20 -11.83 14.79
N SER A 131 -25.78 -12.19 13.64
CA SER A 131 -24.96 -12.50 12.45
C SER A 131 -24.11 -11.30 12.03
N LEU A 132 -24.66 -10.08 12.08
CA LEU A 132 -23.90 -8.85 11.78
C LEU A 132 -22.81 -8.58 12.82
N ILE A 133 -23.05 -8.85 14.11
CA ILE A 133 -22.02 -8.71 15.15
C ILE A 133 -20.87 -9.70 14.93
N TYR A 134 -21.17 -10.96 14.61
CA TYR A 134 -20.13 -11.94 14.29
C TYR A 134 -19.40 -11.59 12.99
N GLN A 135 -20.11 -11.08 11.98
CA GLN A 135 -19.48 -10.56 10.76
C GLN A 135 -18.57 -9.35 11.05
N LEU A 136 -18.94 -8.49 12.00
CA LEU A 136 -18.08 -7.38 12.44
C LEU A 136 -16.82 -7.87 13.15
N LEU A 137 -16.96 -8.89 14.01
CA LEU A 137 -15.83 -9.48 14.72
C LEU A 137 -14.88 -10.18 13.75
N ASP A 138 -15.42 -10.95 12.81
CA ASP A 138 -14.69 -11.58 11.71
C ASP A 138 -13.91 -10.54 10.92
N GLU A 139 -14.57 -9.48 10.46
CA GLU A 139 -13.92 -8.37 9.73
C GLU A 139 -12.79 -7.72 10.53
N LEU A 140 -13.00 -7.46 11.83
CA LEU A 140 -11.99 -6.87 12.70
C LEU A 140 -10.79 -7.79 12.90
N ILE A 141 -11.04 -9.10 13.05
CA ILE A 141 -9.99 -10.10 13.30
C ILE A 141 -9.19 -10.32 12.02
N GLU A 142 -9.83 -10.62 10.90
CA GLU A 142 -9.13 -10.95 9.64
C GLU A 142 -8.31 -9.77 9.08
N HIS A 143 -8.80 -8.54 9.18
CA HIS A 143 -8.17 -7.40 8.51
C HIS A 143 -7.46 -6.40 9.43
N TYR A 144 -7.72 -6.44 10.74
CA TYR A 144 -7.19 -5.44 11.68
C TYR A 144 -6.53 -6.03 12.92
N TRP A 145 -6.53 -7.35 13.12
CA TRP A 145 -5.75 -8.00 14.17
C TRP A 145 -4.35 -8.30 13.66
N ILE A 146 -3.32 -8.00 14.45
CA ILE A 146 -1.94 -8.37 14.13
C ILE A 146 -1.33 -9.12 15.30
N VAL A 147 -0.68 -10.24 14.98
CA VAL A 147 0.05 -11.06 15.94
C VAL A 147 1.32 -10.32 16.39
N ASN A 148 1.60 -10.33 17.69
CA ASN A 148 2.70 -9.55 18.26
C ASN A 148 4.10 -9.86 17.70
N SER A 149 4.31 -11.04 17.13
CA SER A 149 5.56 -11.42 16.47
C SER A 149 5.80 -10.71 15.14
N GLU A 150 4.75 -10.21 14.49
CA GLU A 150 4.79 -9.60 13.15
C GLU A 150 4.83 -8.07 13.21
N LEU A 151 4.50 -7.49 14.36
CA LEU A 151 4.52 -6.03 14.54
C LEU A 151 5.95 -5.51 14.43
N GLN A 152 6.16 -4.53 13.55
CA GLN A 152 7.34 -3.69 13.64
C GLN A 152 7.44 -3.11 15.06
N VAL A 153 8.60 -3.28 15.70
CA VAL A 153 8.95 -2.66 16.98
C VAL A 153 9.14 -1.14 16.77
N SER A 154 8.11 -0.45 16.29
CA SER A 154 8.04 1.00 16.39
C SER A 154 7.83 1.35 17.87
N ARG A 155 8.48 2.42 18.31
CA ARG A 155 8.77 2.77 19.72
C ARG A 155 7.56 3.01 20.64
N GLU A 156 6.34 2.76 20.18
CA GLU A 156 5.09 3.22 20.82
C GLU A 156 4.06 2.11 21.07
N VAL A 157 4.48 0.84 21.06
CA VAL A 157 3.63 -0.31 21.34
C VAL A 157 3.73 -0.68 22.83
N THR A 158 2.59 -0.99 23.45
CA THR A 158 2.53 -1.64 24.77
C THR A 158 3.41 -2.89 24.74
N ASP A 159 4.32 -3.07 25.71
CA ASP A 159 5.24 -4.22 25.74
C ASP A 159 4.48 -5.54 25.51
N PRO A 160 4.80 -6.36 24.48
CA PRO A 160 4.04 -7.58 24.15
C PRO A 160 3.87 -8.55 25.32
N ARG A 161 4.84 -8.56 26.24
CA ARG A 161 4.76 -9.36 27.47
C ARG A 161 3.65 -8.88 28.38
N LEU A 162 3.38 -7.57 28.41
CA LEU A 162 2.25 -7.03 29.16
C LEU A 162 0.95 -7.56 28.59
N GLU A 163 0.74 -7.46 27.29
CA GLU A 163 -0.50 -7.93 26.63
C GLU A 163 -0.75 -9.42 26.90
N GLU A 164 0.29 -10.25 26.84
CA GLU A 164 0.21 -11.66 27.21
C GLU A 164 -0.24 -11.86 28.68
N ILE A 165 0.30 -11.07 29.61
CA ILE A 165 -0.10 -11.13 31.03
C ILE A 165 -1.57 -10.72 31.19
N LEU A 166 -1.98 -9.59 30.59
CA LEU A 166 -3.34 -9.10 30.70
C LEU A 166 -4.32 -10.16 30.19
N ARG A 167 -4.06 -10.70 29.01
CA ARG A 167 -4.89 -11.73 28.38
C ARG A 167 -4.95 -13.03 29.20
N TYR A 168 -3.82 -13.49 29.75
CA TYR A 168 -3.83 -14.65 30.64
C TYR A 168 -4.76 -14.43 31.85
N VAL A 169 -4.71 -13.24 32.44
CA VAL A 169 -5.62 -12.88 33.55
C VAL A 169 -7.07 -12.89 33.09
N HIS A 170 -7.39 -12.34 31.92
CA HIS A 170 -8.75 -12.36 31.37
C HIS A 170 -9.28 -13.77 31.13
N CYS A 171 -8.48 -14.66 30.55
CA CYS A 171 -8.90 -16.04 30.23
C CYS A 171 -9.06 -16.91 31.49
N ASN A 172 -8.28 -16.62 32.55
CA ASN A 172 -8.21 -17.47 33.75
C ASN A 172 -8.83 -16.82 34.99
N HIS A 173 -9.51 -15.68 34.87
CA HIS A 173 -9.95 -14.88 36.02
C HIS A 173 -10.84 -15.65 37.01
N SER A 174 -11.59 -16.64 36.52
CA SER A 174 -12.46 -17.52 37.30
C SER A 174 -11.69 -18.57 38.13
N ALA A 175 -10.46 -18.90 37.72
CA ALA A 175 -9.59 -19.84 38.40
C ALA A 175 -8.65 -19.14 39.41
N HIS A 176 -7.86 -19.93 40.13
CA HIS A 176 -6.75 -19.40 40.94
C HIS A 176 -5.68 -18.84 40.00
N ILE A 177 -5.26 -17.60 40.24
CA ILE A 177 -4.18 -16.93 39.51
C ILE A 177 -3.19 -16.39 40.54
N SER A 178 -1.93 -16.80 40.43
CA SER A 178 -0.83 -16.22 41.21
C SER A 178 0.23 -15.56 40.32
N LEU A 179 0.94 -14.57 40.89
CA LEU A 179 2.07 -13.96 40.21
C LEU A 179 3.19 -14.98 39.92
N ALA A 180 3.29 -16.03 40.75
CA ALA A 180 4.28 -17.10 40.57
C ALA A 180 4.01 -17.92 39.31
N GLU A 181 2.76 -18.33 39.09
CA GLU A 181 2.35 -19.07 37.89
C GLU A 181 2.64 -18.28 36.60
N VAL A 182 2.33 -16.98 36.60
CA VAL A 182 2.59 -16.12 35.43
C VAL A 182 4.09 -15.91 35.20
N ALA A 183 4.88 -15.79 36.28
CA ALA A 183 6.33 -15.62 36.17
C ALA A 183 7.00 -16.87 35.59
N GLU A 184 6.55 -18.06 36.00
CA GLU A 184 7.00 -19.34 35.45
C GLU A 184 6.67 -19.46 33.96
N LYS A 185 5.44 -19.10 33.55
CA LYS A 185 5.01 -19.13 32.15
C LYS A 185 5.83 -18.20 31.25
N LEU A 186 6.29 -17.07 31.77
CA LEU A 186 7.12 -16.09 31.06
C LEU A 186 8.62 -16.32 31.25
N TYR A 187 9.04 -17.39 31.92
CA TYR A 187 10.45 -17.71 32.22
C TYR A 187 11.21 -16.57 32.94
N VAL A 188 10.55 -15.85 33.85
CA VAL A 188 11.13 -14.75 34.64
C VAL A 188 10.96 -14.97 36.14
N SER A 189 11.77 -14.30 36.96
CA SER A 189 11.56 -14.33 38.41
C SER A 189 10.33 -13.50 38.82
N THR A 190 9.65 -13.93 39.89
CA THR A 190 8.47 -13.24 40.46
C THR A 190 8.76 -11.78 40.82
N SER A 191 9.95 -11.48 41.32
CA SER A 191 10.38 -10.12 41.66
C SER A 191 10.59 -9.23 40.42
N THR A 192 11.03 -9.83 39.31
CA THR A 192 11.15 -9.13 38.01
C THR A 192 9.77 -8.85 37.43
N LEU A 193 8.89 -9.86 37.41
CA LEU A 193 7.52 -9.70 36.92
C LEU A 193 6.73 -8.67 37.74
N SER A 194 6.86 -8.68 39.07
CA SER A 194 6.19 -7.69 39.94
C SER A 194 6.59 -6.25 39.61
N ARG A 195 7.91 -5.99 39.49
CA ARG A 195 8.43 -4.68 39.13
C ARG A 195 8.02 -4.27 37.72
N PHE A 196 8.11 -5.20 36.78
CA PHE A 196 7.69 -5.00 35.40
C PHE A 196 6.20 -4.64 35.34
N PHE A 197 5.32 -5.47 35.88
CA PHE A 197 3.87 -5.26 35.84
C PHE A 197 3.46 -3.95 36.50
N LYS A 198 4.03 -3.61 37.68
CA LYS A 198 3.74 -2.34 38.35
C LYS A 198 4.22 -1.13 37.54
N LYS A 199 5.40 -1.21 36.93
CA LYS A 199 5.92 -0.16 36.04
C LYS A 199 5.01 0.01 34.82
N GLN A 200 4.49 -1.08 34.28
CA GLN A 200 3.70 -1.07 33.05
C GLN A 200 2.20 -0.80 33.27
N THR A 201 1.63 -1.03 34.45
CA THR A 201 0.18 -0.85 34.71
C THR A 201 -0.14 0.19 35.77
N GLY A 202 0.87 0.67 36.51
CA GLY A 202 0.69 1.54 37.67
C GLY A 202 0.12 0.86 38.91
N MET A 203 -0.25 -0.42 38.85
CA MET A 203 -0.88 -1.16 39.95
C MET A 203 -0.20 -2.51 40.20
N TYR A 204 -0.47 -3.13 41.36
CA TYR A 204 0.05 -4.46 41.66
C TYR A 204 -0.79 -5.55 40.98
N PHE A 205 -0.17 -6.68 40.65
CA PHE A 205 -0.82 -7.78 39.94
C PHE A 205 -2.09 -8.30 40.63
N ALA A 206 -2.06 -8.51 41.95
CA ALA A 206 -3.25 -8.94 42.70
C ALA A 206 -4.38 -7.90 42.69
N GLU A 207 -4.03 -6.61 42.67
CA GLU A 207 -5.02 -5.54 42.53
C GLU A 207 -5.66 -5.57 41.14
N TYR A 208 -4.86 -5.80 40.10
CA TYR A 208 -5.34 -5.94 38.73
C TYR A 208 -6.29 -7.14 38.57
N VAL A 209 -5.91 -8.32 39.07
CA VAL A 209 -6.79 -9.52 39.06
C VAL A 209 -8.10 -9.22 39.79
N GLY A 210 -8.04 -8.54 40.94
CA GLY A 210 -9.24 -8.12 41.67
C GLY A 210 -10.14 -7.18 40.88
N LYS A 211 -9.57 -6.21 40.15
CA LYS A 211 -10.34 -5.31 39.25
C LYS A 211 -10.99 -6.08 38.11
N ILE A 212 -10.28 -7.04 37.51
CA ILE A 212 -10.82 -7.88 36.43
C ILE A 212 -11.99 -8.73 36.92
N ARG A 213 -11.85 -9.40 38.07
CA ARG A 213 -12.95 -10.19 38.67
C ARG A 213 -14.16 -9.33 39.00
N LEU A 214 -13.95 -8.12 39.53
CA LEU A 214 -15.04 -7.18 39.79
C LEU A 214 -15.74 -6.74 38.49
N HIS A 215 -14.98 -6.47 37.43
CA HIS A 215 -15.51 -6.11 36.11
C HIS A 215 -16.41 -7.21 35.53
N TYR A 216 -15.94 -8.46 35.52
CA TYR A 216 -16.76 -9.60 35.07
C TYR A 216 -18.01 -9.80 35.94
N ALA A 217 -17.90 -9.62 37.27
CA ALA A 217 -19.05 -9.71 38.16
C ALA A 217 -20.09 -8.62 37.87
N GLU A 218 -19.66 -7.38 37.64
CA GLU A 218 -20.57 -6.31 37.20
C GLU A 218 -21.25 -6.64 35.88
N ASN A 219 -20.54 -7.25 34.93
CA ASN A 219 -21.11 -7.63 33.64
C ASN A 219 -22.15 -8.74 33.80
N GLU A 220 -21.87 -9.80 34.55
CA GLU A 220 -22.85 -10.85 34.82
C GLU A 220 -24.09 -10.31 35.54
N LEU A 221 -23.92 -9.40 36.51
CA LEU A 221 -25.04 -8.78 37.23
C LEU A 221 -25.95 -7.95 36.31
N LYS A 222 -25.39 -7.31 35.28
CA LYS A 222 -26.12 -6.46 34.32
C LYS A 222 -26.88 -7.26 33.26
N ASN A 223 -26.35 -8.43 32.89
CA ASN A 223 -26.74 -9.12 31.65
C ASN A 223 -27.40 -10.49 31.88
N THR A 224 -27.27 -11.08 33.05
CA THR A 224 -27.78 -12.42 33.35
C THR A 224 -28.77 -12.41 34.51
N SER A 225 -29.56 -13.48 34.63
CA SER A 225 -30.40 -13.76 35.79
C SER A 225 -29.71 -14.65 36.84
N HIS A 226 -28.40 -14.91 36.71
CA HIS A 226 -27.65 -15.74 37.66
C HIS A 226 -27.79 -15.21 39.09
N SER A 227 -27.87 -16.10 40.06
CA SER A 227 -27.84 -15.75 41.48
C SER A 227 -26.49 -15.10 41.85
N ILE A 228 -26.46 -14.32 42.94
CA ILE A 228 -25.21 -13.70 43.41
C ILE A 228 -24.14 -14.76 43.75
N THR A 229 -24.57 -15.95 44.16
CA THR A 229 -23.71 -17.11 44.39
C THR A 229 -23.06 -17.59 43.10
N GLU A 230 -23.83 -17.79 42.04
CA GLU A 230 -23.30 -18.17 40.73
C GLU A 230 -22.33 -17.10 40.19
N VAL A 231 -22.70 -15.82 40.27
CA VAL A 231 -21.82 -14.71 39.85
C VAL A 231 -20.50 -14.71 40.61
N ALA A 232 -20.53 -14.93 41.94
CA ALA A 232 -19.32 -15.00 42.74
C ALA A 232 -18.39 -16.15 42.29
N MET A 233 -18.96 -17.33 42.04
CA MET A 233 -18.21 -18.51 41.61
C MET A 233 -17.66 -18.35 40.19
N HIS A 234 -18.47 -17.89 39.24
CA HIS A 234 -18.04 -17.67 37.85
C HIS A 234 -16.93 -16.63 37.73
N CYS A 235 -16.93 -15.62 38.59
CA CYS A 235 -15.93 -14.56 38.58
C CYS A 235 -14.71 -14.84 39.47
N GLY A 236 -14.56 -16.06 39.99
CA GLY A 236 -13.37 -16.49 40.75
C GLY A 236 -13.28 -15.93 42.18
N PHE A 237 -14.39 -15.52 42.77
CA PHE A 237 -14.45 -15.20 44.20
C PHE A 237 -14.62 -16.48 45.02
N SER A 238 -13.92 -16.58 46.14
CA SER A 238 -13.97 -17.77 47.00
C SER A 238 -15.35 -18.03 47.62
N ASN A 239 -16.16 -16.98 47.77
CA ASN A 239 -17.55 -17.04 48.22
C ASN A 239 -18.26 -15.69 48.01
N VAL A 240 -19.57 -15.66 48.27
CA VAL A 240 -20.41 -14.46 48.18
C VAL A 240 -19.94 -13.35 49.13
N GLN A 241 -19.39 -13.69 50.30
CA GLN A 241 -18.88 -12.72 51.28
C GLN A 241 -17.69 -11.95 50.72
N ALA A 242 -16.79 -12.61 49.98
CA ALA A 242 -15.66 -11.98 49.30
C ALA A 242 -16.14 -11.01 48.20
N LEU A 243 -17.12 -11.42 47.38
CA LEU A 243 -17.73 -10.55 46.37
C LEU A 243 -18.38 -9.32 47.00
N ASN A 244 -19.20 -9.52 48.05
CA ASN A 244 -19.86 -8.44 48.80
C ASN A 244 -18.86 -7.44 49.39
N LYS A 245 -17.75 -7.92 49.94
CA LYS A 245 -16.69 -7.08 50.49
C LYS A 245 -16.10 -6.17 49.40
N VAL A 246 -15.72 -6.75 48.27
CA VAL A 246 -15.13 -5.98 47.15
C VAL A 246 -16.14 -4.98 46.57
N PHE A 247 -17.41 -5.35 46.42
CA PHE A 247 -18.46 -4.43 45.97
C PHE A 247 -18.69 -3.27 46.94
N ARG A 248 -18.72 -3.52 48.25
CA ARG A 248 -18.83 -2.44 49.25
C ARG A 248 -17.62 -1.51 49.23
N GLU A 249 -16.42 -2.06 49.10
CA GLU A 249 -15.18 -1.28 49.06
C GLU A 249 -15.07 -0.43 47.79
N LYS A 250 -15.43 -0.99 46.62
CA LYS A 250 -15.19 -0.35 45.31
C LYS A 250 -16.41 0.38 44.72
N ARG A 251 -17.62 -0.04 45.06
CA ARG A 251 -18.89 0.51 44.55
C ARG A 251 -19.80 1.09 45.63
N GLN A 252 -19.43 0.98 46.91
CA GLN A 252 -20.20 1.48 48.05
C GLN A 252 -21.63 0.91 48.13
N MET A 253 -21.84 -0.26 47.55
CA MET A 253 -23.12 -0.98 47.55
C MET A 253 -22.88 -2.48 47.47
N THR A 254 -23.91 -3.28 47.66
CA THR A 254 -23.86 -4.74 47.46
C THR A 254 -24.14 -5.11 45.98
N PRO A 255 -23.73 -6.31 45.53
CA PRO A 255 -24.08 -6.84 44.20
C PRO A 255 -25.58 -6.83 43.89
N THR A 256 -26.42 -7.14 44.90
CA THR A 256 -27.88 -7.12 44.78
C THR A 256 -28.39 -5.71 44.55
N GLU A 257 -27.99 -4.76 45.38
CA GLU A 257 -28.37 -3.34 45.23
C GLU A 257 -27.91 -2.78 43.88
N PHE A 258 -26.70 -3.16 43.43
CA PHE A 258 -26.17 -2.80 42.13
C PHE A 258 -27.07 -3.31 40.99
N ARG A 259 -27.47 -4.59 41.04
CA ARG A 259 -28.38 -5.18 40.03
C ARG A 259 -29.74 -4.47 40.02
N GLU A 260 -30.32 -4.19 41.18
CA GLU A 260 -31.60 -3.50 41.29
C GLU A 260 -31.54 -2.07 40.75
N GLN A 261 -30.49 -1.32 41.14
CA GLN A 261 -30.26 0.04 40.68
C GLN A 261 -30.06 0.06 39.15
N TRP A 262 -29.26 -0.87 38.63
CA TRP A 262 -29.02 -1.00 37.20
C TRP A 262 -30.30 -1.36 36.44
N THR A 263 -31.11 -2.28 36.94
CA THR A 263 -32.36 -2.69 36.28
C THR A 263 -33.35 -1.53 36.17
N LYS A 264 -33.47 -0.71 37.24
CA LYS A 264 -34.29 0.50 37.23
C LYS A 264 -33.76 1.54 36.24
N ARG A 265 -32.44 1.75 36.22
CA ARG A 265 -31.76 2.66 35.30
C ARG A 265 -31.93 2.22 33.83
N LYS A 266 -31.73 0.95 33.54
CA LYS A 266 -31.86 0.34 32.21
C LYS A 266 -33.26 0.54 31.62
N LYS A 267 -34.31 0.33 32.39
CA LYS A 267 -35.69 0.57 31.93
C LYS A 267 -35.92 2.03 31.53
N ARG A 268 -35.44 2.98 32.34
CA ARG A 268 -35.55 4.41 32.07
C ARG A 268 -34.73 4.84 30.85
N GLU A 269 -33.51 4.31 30.71
CA GLU A 269 -32.65 4.57 29.55
C GLU A 269 -33.26 3.97 28.28
N GLU A 270 -33.80 2.74 28.29
CA GLU A 270 -34.42 2.11 27.10
C GLU A 270 -35.68 2.84 26.59
N GLU A 271 -36.42 3.53 27.47
CA GLU A 271 -37.61 4.31 27.10
C GLU A 271 -37.27 5.67 26.47
N ASP A 272 -36.31 6.41 27.04
CA ASP A 272 -35.83 7.72 26.54
C ASP A 272 -34.99 7.58 25.24
N TRP A 273 -34.32 6.42 25.11
CA TRP A 273 -33.43 6.06 24.02
C TRP A 273 -34.13 5.78 22.69
N LYS A 274 -35.23 5.03 22.73
CA LYS A 274 -35.90 4.50 21.53
C LYS A 274 -36.52 5.59 20.66
N GLU A 275 -36.92 6.72 21.25
CA GLU A 275 -37.58 7.80 20.53
C GLU A 275 -36.56 8.79 19.93
N THR A 276 -35.63 9.29 20.74
CA THR A 276 -34.72 10.37 20.32
C THR A 276 -33.63 9.90 19.35
N VAL A 277 -32.96 8.78 19.63
CA VAL A 277 -31.85 8.30 18.79
C VAL A 277 -32.33 7.70 17.48
N ARG A 278 -33.52 7.10 17.48
CA ARG A 278 -34.15 6.59 16.25
C ARG A 278 -34.43 7.72 15.26
N GLN A 279 -34.95 8.84 15.73
CA GLN A 279 -35.21 10.01 14.88
C GLN A 279 -33.92 10.61 14.30
N ASP A 280 -32.82 10.61 15.07
CA ASP A 280 -31.55 11.14 14.58
C ASP A 280 -30.85 10.18 13.61
N LEU A 281 -30.91 8.86 13.85
CA LEU A 281 -30.44 7.86 12.88
C LEU A 281 -31.21 7.95 11.55
N GLN A 282 -32.53 8.17 11.59
CA GLN A 282 -33.36 8.35 10.39
C GLN A 282 -32.99 9.58 9.55
N LYS A 283 -32.27 10.57 10.13
CA LYS A 283 -31.80 11.75 9.38
C LYS A 283 -30.47 11.52 8.68
N THR A 284 -29.77 10.42 8.97
CA THR A 284 -28.50 10.11 8.32
C THR A 284 -28.72 9.62 6.89
N GLU A 285 -27.88 10.08 5.96
CA GLU A 285 -28.00 9.80 4.51
C GLU A 285 -28.04 8.29 4.22
N TRP A 286 -27.11 7.53 4.81
CA TRP A 286 -26.97 6.09 4.59
C TRP A 286 -28.14 5.24 5.14
N PHE A 287 -29.02 5.78 5.97
CA PHE A 287 -30.09 5.01 6.63
C PHE A 287 -31.09 4.39 5.64
N TYR A 288 -31.25 5.02 4.46
CA TYR A 288 -32.15 4.56 3.39
C TYR A 288 -31.45 4.04 2.13
N GLU A 289 -30.14 4.27 1.98
CA GLU A 289 -29.40 4.06 0.72
C GLU A 289 -28.81 2.66 0.52
N MET A 290 -28.88 1.76 1.52
CA MET A 290 -28.32 0.41 1.37
C MET A 290 -29.21 -0.49 0.48
N GLN A 291 -29.10 -0.32 -0.84
CA GLN A 291 -29.47 -1.30 -1.86
C GLN A 291 -28.23 -1.92 -2.53
N GLU A 292 -28.46 -3.09 -3.14
CA GLU A 292 -27.51 -4.10 -3.64
C GLU A 292 -26.34 -3.57 -4.49
N ASN A 293 -25.28 -4.39 -4.56
CA ASN A 293 -24.11 -4.20 -5.42
C ASN A 293 -24.52 -3.67 -6.79
N ALA A 294 -24.27 -2.38 -7.03
CA ALA A 294 -24.56 -1.76 -8.30
C ALA A 294 -23.69 -2.45 -9.38
N VAL A 295 -24.33 -2.98 -10.41
CA VAL A 295 -23.64 -3.41 -11.62
C VAL A 295 -23.35 -2.15 -12.42
N ASP A 296 -22.07 -1.92 -12.72
CA ASP A 296 -21.69 -0.85 -13.64
C ASP A 296 -22.11 -1.24 -15.05
N GLN A 297 -23.25 -0.69 -15.50
CA GLN A 297 -23.69 -0.77 -16.88
C GLN A 297 -23.09 0.39 -17.68
N ILE A 298 -22.14 0.06 -18.55
CA ILE A 298 -21.39 1.02 -19.35
C ILE A 298 -21.85 0.90 -20.80
N ARG A 299 -22.36 2.00 -21.36
CA ARG A 299 -22.77 2.08 -22.76
C ARG A 299 -21.79 2.96 -23.51
N ILE A 300 -21.20 2.41 -24.57
CA ILE A 300 -20.21 3.08 -25.40
C ILE A 300 -20.78 3.27 -26.78
N ASP A 301 -21.10 4.52 -27.12
CA ASP A 301 -21.40 4.90 -28.49
C ASP A 301 -20.13 4.80 -29.34
N THR A 302 -20.16 3.95 -30.37
CA THR A 302 -19.02 3.76 -31.27
C THR A 302 -19.06 4.66 -32.51
N SER A 303 -20.08 5.51 -32.63
CA SER A 303 -20.23 6.47 -33.72
C SER A 303 -19.31 7.68 -33.55
N GLY A 304 -18.83 8.25 -34.67
CA GLY A 304 -17.93 9.40 -34.65
C GLY A 304 -16.49 9.06 -34.25
N GLN A 305 -15.63 10.09 -34.16
CA GLN A 305 -14.27 10.00 -33.60
C GLN A 305 -14.23 10.75 -32.28
N SER A 306 -13.66 10.12 -31.25
CA SER A 306 -13.31 10.75 -29.98
C SER A 306 -12.11 11.69 -30.20
N GLU A 307 -12.18 12.88 -29.60
CA GLU A 307 -11.04 13.81 -29.55
C GLU A 307 -10.00 13.39 -28.50
N SER A 308 -10.40 12.55 -27.54
CA SER A 308 -9.53 12.06 -26.46
C SER A 308 -8.58 10.99 -26.98
N ARG A 309 -7.32 11.07 -26.52
CA ARG A 309 -6.26 10.10 -26.86
C ARG A 309 -5.70 9.46 -25.61
N LEU A 310 -5.26 8.21 -25.74
CA LEU A 310 -4.52 7.51 -24.69
C LEU A 310 -3.01 7.53 -25.02
N PRO A 311 -2.24 8.49 -24.48
CA PRO A 311 -0.80 8.52 -24.68
C PRO A 311 -0.15 7.30 -24.03
N LYS A 312 0.70 6.59 -24.79
CA LYS A 312 1.38 5.38 -24.31
C LYS A 312 2.64 5.69 -23.50
N ILE A 313 2.45 6.43 -22.41
CA ILE A 313 3.51 6.99 -21.57
C ILE A 313 4.42 5.92 -20.91
N TRP A 314 3.90 4.71 -20.70
CA TRP A 314 4.56 3.60 -20.00
C TRP A 314 5.57 2.81 -20.84
N LYS A 315 5.56 2.94 -22.17
CA LYS A 315 6.48 2.20 -23.08
C LYS A 315 7.60 3.08 -23.63
N ARG A 316 7.78 4.29 -23.11
CA ARG A 316 8.83 5.21 -23.58
C ARG A 316 10.21 4.86 -22.99
N ALA A 317 10.27 4.36 -21.75
CA ALA A 317 11.54 4.00 -21.10
C ALA A 317 11.40 2.87 -20.08
N ILE A 318 12.51 2.17 -19.80
CA ILE A 318 12.61 1.15 -18.74
C ILE A 318 13.95 1.26 -18.00
N ASN A 319 13.96 1.13 -16.66
CA ASN A 319 15.20 1.10 -15.86
C ASN A 319 15.89 -0.26 -16.00
N ILE A 320 17.20 -0.26 -16.27
CA ILE A 320 18.00 -1.48 -16.51
C ILE A 320 19.22 -1.61 -15.57
N GLY A 321 19.38 -0.73 -14.59
CA GLY A 321 20.48 -0.84 -13.63
C GLY A 321 21.57 0.19 -13.87
N SER A 322 22.73 -0.04 -13.23
CA SER A 322 23.92 0.76 -13.52
C SER A 322 24.51 0.41 -14.89
N MET A 323 25.22 1.36 -15.49
CA MET A 323 25.93 1.16 -16.75
C MET A 323 26.88 -0.05 -16.67
N HIS A 324 27.57 -0.24 -15.54
CA HIS A 324 28.45 -1.39 -15.33
C HIS A 324 27.70 -2.73 -15.46
N ARG A 325 26.54 -2.85 -14.81
CA ARG A 325 25.73 -4.07 -14.79
C ARG A 325 25.11 -4.39 -16.15
N LEU A 326 24.79 -3.39 -16.96
CA LEU A 326 24.37 -3.61 -18.34
C LEU A 326 25.44 -4.31 -19.20
N GLY A 327 26.70 -4.36 -18.77
CA GLY A 327 27.72 -5.20 -19.41
C GLY A 327 27.55 -6.70 -19.18
N GLU A 328 26.70 -7.12 -18.23
CA GLU A 328 26.41 -8.53 -17.97
C GLU A 328 25.53 -9.13 -19.09
N VAL A 329 25.94 -10.28 -19.63
CA VAL A 329 25.27 -10.96 -20.75
C VAL A 329 23.78 -11.21 -20.50
N ASN A 330 23.42 -11.59 -19.28
CA ASN A 330 22.02 -11.85 -18.91
C ASN A 330 21.18 -10.57 -18.94
N ILE A 331 21.73 -9.45 -18.48
CA ILE A 331 21.04 -8.16 -18.50
C ILE A 331 20.88 -7.71 -19.95
N GLN A 332 21.93 -7.76 -20.78
CA GLN A 332 21.86 -7.45 -22.21
C GLN A 332 20.76 -8.24 -22.93
N PHE A 333 20.72 -9.56 -22.72
CA PHE A 333 19.71 -10.44 -23.31
C PHE A 333 18.28 -10.03 -22.89
N GLN A 334 18.07 -9.80 -21.59
CA GLN A 334 16.76 -9.39 -21.08
C GLN A 334 16.36 -7.98 -21.54
N THR A 335 17.30 -7.05 -21.63
CA THR A 335 17.09 -5.70 -22.20
C THR A 335 16.60 -5.77 -23.63
N GLN A 336 17.27 -6.57 -24.49
CA GLN A 336 16.85 -6.76 -25.87
C GLN A 336 15.44 -7.36 -25.94
N ARG A 337 15.12 -8.31 -25.06
CA ARG A 337 13.79 -8.92 -24.99
C ARG A 337 12.71 -7.90 -24.60
N LEU A 338 12.98 -7.06 -23.60
CA LEU A 338 12.07 -5.99 -23.17
C LEU A 338 11.81 -5.01 -24.32
N VAL A 339 12.85 -4.56 -25.03
CA VAL A 339 12.70 -3.65 -26.18
C VAL A 339 11.92 -4.32 -27.32
N ASN A 340 12.31 -5.53 -27.73
CA ASN A 340 11.74 -6.19 -28.90
C ASN A 340 10.29 -6.66 -28.68
N GLU A 341 9.98 -7.17 -27.48
CA GLU A 341 8.67 -7.78 -27.21
C GLU A 341 7.67 -6.81 -26.54
N LEU A 342 8.13 -5.82 -25.76
CA LEU A 342 7.28 -4.81 -25.12
C LEU A 342 7.38 -3.43 -25.78
N GLY A 343 8.31 -3.23 -26.72
CA GLY A 343 8.38 -2.01 -27.52
C GLY A 343 8.83 -0.77 -26.74
N PHE A 344 9.68 -0.95 -25.72
CA PHE A 344 10.34 0.16 -25.03
C PHE A 344 11.24 0.92 -26.01
N THR A 345 11.15 2.25 -26.03
CA THR A 345 11.97 3.06 -26.96
C THR A 345 13.31 3.48 -26.37
N HIS A 346 13.40 3.64 -25.05
CA HIS A 346 14.65 3.99 -24.36
C HIS A 346 14.95 3.02 -23.22
N VAL A 347 16.23 2.91 -22.89
CA VAL A 347 16.73 2.19 -21.71
C VAL A 347 17.40 3.18 -20.77
N ARG A 348 16.90 3.27 -19.53
CA ARG A 348 17.46 4.12 -18.49
C ARG A 348 18.57 3.41 -17.71
N VAL A 349 19.73 4.06 -17.63
CA VAL A 349 20.92 3.57 -16.93
C VAL A 349 21.57 4.69 -16.10
N TRP A 350 22.06 4.33 -14.91
CA TRP A 350 22.73 5.25 -13.99
C TRP A 350 24.20 4.89 -13.77
N ASN A 351 24.93 5.68 -12.98
CA ASN A 351 26.35 5.49 -12.67
C ASN A 351 27.24 5.42 -13.94
N ILE A 352 27.03 6.37 -14.85
CA ILE A 352 27.82 6.52 -16.08
C ILE A 352 29.31 6.72 -15.76
N PHE A 353 29.61 7.48 -14.70
CA PHE A 353 30.96 7.73 -14.20
C PHE A 353 31.25 6.91 -12.94
N SER A 354 31.51 5.62 -13.14
CA SER A 354 31.74 4.65 -12.07
C SER A 354 33.10 3.99 -12.15
N GLU A 355 33.69 3.68 -10.99
CA GLU A 355 35.00 3.01 -10.90
C GLU A 355 35.09 1.69 -11.71
N PRO A 356 34.06 0.82 -11.73
CA PRO A 356 34.13 -0.43 -12.50
C PRO A 356 34.32 -0.23 -14.00
N LEU A 357 33.95 0.94 -14.55
CA LEU A 357 34.13 1.29 -15.95
C LEU A 357 35.54 1.81 -16.25
N MET A 358 36.33 2.16 -15.23
CA MET A 358 37.76 2.52 -15.33
C MET A 358 38.05 3.69 -16.28
N ILE A 359 37.17 4.70 -16.31
CA ILE A 359 37.28 5.85 -17.23
C ILE A 359 38.44 6.78 -16.86
N THR A 360 38.60 7.07 -15.57
CA THR A 360 39.65 7.94 -15.01
C THR A 360 39.90 7.60 -13.54
N ASP A 361 41.02 8.09 -13.00
CA ASP A 361 41.35 8.04 -11.57
C ASP A 361 40.80 9.23 -10.77
N GLY A 362 40.13 10.17 -11.45
CA GLY A 362 39.52 11.34 -10.82
C GLY A 362 40.51 12.44 -10.43
N LYS A 363 41.79 12.34 -10.81
CA LYS A 363 42.88 13.21 -10.32
C LYS A 363 43.53 14.08 -11.39
N ARG A 364 43.39 13.70 -12.67
CA ARG A 364 44.02 14.41 -13.80
C ARG A 364 43.04 14.62 -14.95
N VAL A 365 43.21 15.74 -15.66
CA VAL A 365 42.45 16.02 -16.88
C VAL A 365 43.06 15.25 -18.05
N GLY A 366 42.21 14.64 -18.88
CA GLY A 366 42.60 13.90 -20.09
C GLY A 366 43.05 12.46 -19.82
N ASN A 367 43.34 11.73 -20.90
CA ASN A 367 43.65 10.28 -20.88
C ASN A 367 42.48 9.42 -20.36
N TYR A 368 41.26 9.72 -20.81
CA TYR A 368 40.06 8.96 -20.50
C TYR A 368 40.03 7.63 -21.26
N ASN A 369 39.66 6.55 -20.59
CA ASN A 369 39.50 5.22 -21.20
C ASN A 369 38.01 4.87 -21.35
N TYR A 370 37.51 4.90 -22.57
CA TYR A 370 36.11 4.58 -22.86
C TYR A 370 35.87 3.12 -23.28
N ASP A 371 36.86 2.24 -23.28
CA ASP A 371 36.74 0.88 -23.83
C ASP A 371 35.57 0.08 -23.23
N LYS A 372 35.41 0.12 -21.89
CA LYS A 372 34.33 -0.60 -21.20
C LYS A 372 32.96 0.00 -21.47
N ILE A 373 32.84 1.32 -21.47
CA ILE A 373 31.54 1.97 -21.72
C ILE A 373 31.16 1.84 -23.20
N ASP A 374 32.12 1.91 -24.11
CA ASP A 374 31.93 1.69 -25.54
C ASP A 374 31.46 0.27 -25.81
N GLN A 375 32.02 -0.75 -25.16
CA GLN A 375 31.54 -2.13 -25.31
C GLN A 375 30.04 -2.27 -25.00
N ILE A 376 29.56 -1.55 -24.00
CA ILE A 376 28.17 -1.61 -23.53
C ILE A 376 27.25 -0.77 -24.43
N MET A 377 27.67 0.45 -24.75
CA MET A 377 26.91 1.35 -25.62
C MET A 377 26.86 0.87 -27.07
N ASP A 378 27.93 0.25 -27.58
CA ASP A 378 27.94 -0.40 -28.91
C ASP A 378 26.90 -1.52 -28.99
N PHE A 379 26.74 -2.31 -27.92
CA PHE A 379 25.69 -3.33 -27.87
C PHE A 379 24.30 -2.71 -28.02
N LEU A 380 24.01 -1.60 -27.33
CA LEU A 380 22.73 -0.91 -27.44
C LEU A 380 22.53 -0.30 -28.83
N ALA A 381 23.54 0.40 -29.35
CA ALA A 381 23.51 1.03 -30.66
C ALA A 381 23.32 -0.01 -31.78
N ALA A 382 24.01 -1.16 -31.71
CA ALA A 382 23.87 -2.26 -32.66
C ALA A 382 22.47 -2.90 -32.64
N ASN A 383 21.72 -2.71 -31.55
CA ASN A 383 20.34 -3.17 -31.41
C ASN A 383 19.31 -2.03 -31.59
N HIS A 384 19.74 -0.84 -32.02
CA HIS A 384 18.88 0.34 -32.21
C HIS A 384 18.11 0.75 -30.93
N ILE A 385 18.77 0.63 -29.78
CA ILE A 385 18.19 0.98 -28.48
C ILE A 385 18.69 2.36 -28.06
N ALA A 386 17.78 3.33 -27.97
CA ALA A 386 18.12 4.67 -27.51
C ALA A 386 18.38 4.69 -26.00
N LEU A 387 19.24 5.60 -25.56
CA LEU A 387 19.68 5.70 -24.17
C LEU A 387 18.94 6.81 -23.42
N TYR A 388 18.64 6.52 -22.17
CA TYR A 388 18.29 7.50 -21.15
C TYR A 388 19.39 7.45 -20.07
N LEU A 389 20.29 8.43 -20.10
CA LEU A 389 21.49 8.50 -19.26
C LEU A 389 21.25 9.34 -18.02
N ASP A 390 21.41 8.75 -16.84
CA ASP A 390 21.40 9.44 -15.56
C ASP A 390 22.84 9.60 -15.04
N PHE A 391 23.31 10.84 -14.97
CA PHE A 391 24.68 11.21 -14.55
C PHE A 391 24.83 11.40 -13.03
N SER A 392 23.79 11.13 -12.25
CA SER A 392 23.87 11.17 -10.79
C SER A 392 24.74 10.06 -10.21
N ARG A 393 25.18 10.26 -8.97
CA ARG A 393 25.78 9.24 -8.13
C ARG A 393 24.65 8.47 -7.46
N ARG A 394 24.48 7.20 -7.82
CA ARG A 394 23.51 6.31 -7.21
C ARG A 394 24.19 5.14 -6.52
N MET A 395 23.71 4.80 -5.34
CA MET A 395 24.16 3.62 -4.61
C MET A 395 23.64 2.36 -5.31
N ASP A 396 24.50 1.36 -5.49
CA ASP A 396 24.05 0.02 -5.86
C ASP A 396 23.60 -0.69 -4.58
N ALA A 397 22.28 -0.83 -4.41
CA ALA A 397 21.68 -1.38 -3.23
C ALA A 397 20.41 -2.15 -3.57
N ALA A 398 20.19 -3.24 -2.85
CA ALA A 398 18.88 -3.88 -2.73
C ALA A 398 18.40 -3.71 -1.30
N LEU A 399 17.12 -3.37 -1.12
CA LEU A 399 16.47 -3.28 0.18
C LEU A 399 15.65 -4.54 0.45
N ILE A 400 15.68 -5.05 1.68
CA ILE A 400 14.76 -6.11 2.13
C ILE A 400 13.45 -5.53 2.69
N SER A 401 13.52 -4.38 3.36
CA SER A 401 12.38 -3.63 3.89
C SER A 401 12.76 -2.13 3.96
N GLU A 402 11.86 -1.31 4.49
CA GLU A 402 12.02 0.15 4.59
C GLU A 402 13.29 0.53 5.35
N GLY A 403 14.27 1.11 4.65
CA GLY A 403 15.53 1.55 5.26
C GLY A 403 16.46 0.40 5.67
N GLU A 404 16.18 -0.84 5.27
CA GLU A 404 17.02 -2.01 5.56
C GLU A 404 17.73 -2.51 4.30
N PRO A 405 18.96 -2.04 4.00
CA PRO A 405 19.72 -2.52 2.87
C PRO A 405 20.23 -3.94 3.09
N LEU A 406 19.98 -4.81 2.12
CA LEU A 406 20.56 -6.15 2.02
C LEU A 406 22.06 -6.07 1.67
N TYR A 407 22.36 -5.23 0.69
CA TYR A 407 23.70 -4.83 0.33
C TYR A 407 23.68 -3.35 -0.04
N TYR A 408 24.86 -2.75 0.08
CA TYR A 408 25.06 -1.34 -0.17
C TYR A 408 26.48 -1.15 -0.68
N LYS A 409 26.63 -0.63 -1.90
CA LYS A 409 27.93 -0.42 -2.54
C LYS A 409 27.95 0.92 -3.26
N GLU A 410 28.98 1.70 -2.99
CA GLU A 410 29.25 2.91 -3.74
C GLU A 410 29.98 2.56 -5.05
N GLU A 411 29.49 3.06 -6.17
CA GLU A 411 30.07 2.84 -7.50
C GLU A 411 30.33 4.18 -8.21
N HIS A 412 31.00 5.12 -7.54
CA HIS A 412 31.28 6.44 -8.09
C HIS A 412 32.78 6.70 -8.19
N ILE A 413 33.19 7.49 -9.18
CA ILE A 413 34.56 8.01 -9.24
C ILE A 413 34.66 9.18 -8.24
N ALA A 414 35.60 9.10 -7.30
CA ALA A 414 35.95 10.22 -6.44
C ALA A 414 36.78 11.25 -7.24
N PHE A 415 36.30 12.48 -7.35
CA PHE A 415 36.98 13.55 -8.09
C PHE A 415 37.70 14.51 -7.14
N ASP A 416 38.94 14.87 -7.48
CA ASP A 416 39.71 15.81 -6.65
C ASP A 416 39.16 17.24 -6.74
N SER A 417 38.49 17.62 -7.84
CA SER A 417 37.93 18.96 -8.06
C SER A 417 36.77 18.95 -9.06
N LYS A 418 35.96 20.02 -9.06
CA LYS A 418 34.86 20.19 -10.02
C LYS A 418 35.37 20.26 -11.46
N GLU A 419 36.52 20.88 -11.70
CA GLU A 419 37.11 21.02 -13.04
C GLU A 419 37.42 19.65 -13.67
N LEU A 420 37.76 18.65 -12.85
CA LEU A 420 38.02 17.29 -13.32
C LEU A 420 36.72 16.60 -13.76
N TRP A 421 35.64 16.74 -12.99
CA TRP A 421 34.32 16.23 -13.35
C TRP A 421 33.78 16.93 -14.62
N GLU A 422 33.87 18.26 -14.65
CA GLU A 422 33.43 19.09 -15.77
C GLU A 422 34.20 18.78 -17.06
N SER A 423 35.52 18.57 -16.95
CA SER A 423 36.36 18.19 -18.09
C SER A 423 36.00 16.80 -18.61
N LEU A 424 35.75 15.83 -17.72
CA LEU A 424 35.31 14.50 -18.11
C LEU A 424 33.96 14.55 -18.84
N LEU A 425 33.00 15.32 -18.33
CA LEU A 425 31.69 15.47 -18.98
C LEU A 425 31.85 16.03 -20.40
N ILE A 426 32.61 17.11 -20.57
CA ILE A 426 32.82 17.72 -21.91
C ILE A 426 33.48 16.72 -22.87
N ASP A 427 34.54 16.03 -22.43
CA ASP A 427 35.24 15.08 -23.28
C ASP A 427 34.34 13.88 -23.64
N PHE A 428 33.57 13.38 -22.66
CA PHE A 428 32.63 12.29 -22.87
C PHE A 428 31.54 12.66 -23.89
N LEU A 429 30.94 13.85 -23.79
CA LEU A 429 29.96 14.32 -24.79
C LEU A 429 30.58 14.43 -26.20
N SER A 430 31.84 14.89 -26.29
CA SER A 430 32.57 14.91 -27.57
C SER A 430 32.86 13.50 -28.09
N HIS A 431 33.17 12.56 -27.21
CA HIS A 431 33.38 11.15 -27.55
C HIS A 431 32.10 10.52 -28.11
N LEU A 432 30.95 10.71 -27.46
CA LEU A 432 29.65 10.25 -27.96
C LEU A 432 29.36 10.80 -29.36
N SER A 433 29.58 12.10 -29.55
CA SER A 433 29.41 12.81 -30.82
C SER A 433 30.28 12.23 -31.94
N LYS A 434 31.54 11.88 -31.64
CA LYS A 434 32.49 11.27 -32.59
C LYS A 434 32.16 9.81 -32.90
N ARG A 435 31.75 9.02 -31.90
CA ARG A 435 31.55 7.57 -32.02
C ARG A 435 30.20 7.20 -32.63
N TYR A 436 29.12 7.80 -32.14
CA TYR A 436 27.74 7.45 -32.54
C TYR A 436 27.12 8.49 -33.49
N GLY A 437 27.70 9.69 -33.56
CA GLY A 437 27.19 10.78 -34.39
C GLY A 437 26.12 11.60 -33.69
N LYS A 438 26.12 12.92 -33.92
CA LYS A 438 25.19 13.86 -33.27
C LYS A 438 23.72 13.50 -33.45
N SER A 439 23.31 13.11 -34.65
CA SER A 439 21.90 12.81 -34.95
C SER A 439 21.37 11.63 -34.15
N GLU A 440 22.21 10.65 -33.81
CA GLU A 440 21.81 9.50 -32.99
C GLU A 440 21.68 9.93 -31.53
N VAL A 441 22.71 10.61 -31.01
CA VAL A 441 22.79 11.03 -29.60
C VAL A 441 21.75 12.10 -29.25
N GLU A 442 21.32 12.91 -30.22
CA GLU A 442 20.20 13.85 -30.03
C GLU A 442 18.86 13.17 -29.77
N ASN A 443 18.71 11.88 -30.08
CA ASN A 443 17.53 11.10 -29.69
C ASN A 443 17.62 10.57 -28.25
N TRP A 444 18.77 10.72 -27.57
CA TRP A 444 18.95 10.24 -26.20
C TRP A 444 18.44 11.26 -25.17
N ILE A 445 18.16 10.77 -23.97
CA ILE A 445 17.68 11.56 -22.82
C ILE A 445 18.81 11.70 -21.81
N PHE A 446 19.05 12.91 -21.32
CA PHE A 446 20.11 13.25 -20.37
C PHE A 446 19.50 13.77 -19.07
N GLU A 447 19.69 13.05 -17.99
CA GLU A 447 19.24 13.44 -16.64
C GLU A 447 20.43 13.63 -15.71
N LEU A 448 20.28 14.61 -14.82
CA LEU A 448 21.07 14.70 -13.61
C LEU A 448 20.10 14.73 -12.42
N ALA A 449 20.01 13.60 -11.71
CA ALA A 449 19.22 13.44 -10.49
C ALA A 449 19.96 13.96 -9.25
N ASP A 450 19.24 14.28 -8.16
CA ASP A 450 19.82 14.76 -6.90
C ASP A 450 19.56 13.78 -5.74
N PHE A 451 20.60 13.07 -5.30
CA PHE A 451 20.55 12.11 -4.20
C PHE A 451 21.28 12.59 -2.93
N GLU A 452 22.21 13.54 -3.07
CA GLU A 452 23.15 13.94 -2.00
C GLU A 452 23.36 15.47 -1.95
N ASP A 453 22.46 16.26 -2.54
CA ASP A 453 22.54 17.73 -2.69
C ASP A 453 23.79 18.20 -3.47
N GLY A 454 24.46 17.31 -4.21
CA GLY A 454 25.70 17.58 -4.94
C GLY A 454 26.69 16.40 -4.91
N ILE A 455 27.98 16.69 -5.08
CA ILE A 455 29.06 15.68 -4.96
C ILE A 455 30.20 16.17 -4.06
N LEU A 456 30.69 15.28 -3.21
CA LEU A 456 31.92 15.51 -2.44
C LEU A 456 33.14 15.44 -3.36
N LEU A 457 34.04 16.41 -3.21
CA LEU A 457 35.30 16.52 -3.94
C LEU A 457 36.47 16.40 -2.96
N GLU A 458 37.31 15.38 -3.12
CA GLU A 458 38.39 15.11 -2.18
C GLU A 458 39.76 15.48 -2.76
N PRO A 459 40.46 16.52 -2.28
CA PRO A 459 40.29 17.20 -0.99
C PRO A 459 39.61 18.59 -1.07
N THR A 460 39.09 18.99 -2.23
CA THR A 460 38.79 20.42 -2.52
C THR A 460 37.45 20.95 -2.00
N GLY A 461 36.53 20.10 -1.54
CA GLY A 461 35.29 20.53 -0.90
C GLY A 461 34.05 19.84 -1.47
N PHE A 462 33.02 20.61 -1.82
CA PHE A 462 31.72 20.09 -2.26
C PHE A 462 31.24 20.85 -3.50
N TYR A 463 30.76 20.13 -4.51
CA TYR A 463 30.15 20.70 -5.70
C TYR A 463 28.63 20.67 -5.55
N ASP A 464 28.03 21.85 -5.33
CA ASP A 464 26.58 22.04 -5.18
C ASP A 464 25.80 21.56 -6.40
N TYR A 465 24.70 20.84 -6.16
CA TYR A 465 23.86 20.28 -7.22
C TYR A 465 23.36 21.34 -8.21
N TYR A 466 22.93 22.53 -7.77
CA TYR A 466 22.36 23.53 -8.68
C TYR A 466 23.43 24.10 -9.63
N GLU A 467 24.65 24.31 -9.13
CA GLU A 467 25.78 24.71 -9.96
C GLU A 467 26.15 23.63 -10.98
N MET A 468 26.21 22.38 -10.51
CA MET A 468 26.49 21.19 -11.32
C MET A 468 25.44 20.98 -12.42
N TYR A 469 24.15 21.10 -12.08
CA TYR A 469 23.04 21.00 -13.03
C TYR A 469 23.10 22.08 -14.10
N ARG A 470 23.39 23.34 -13.71
CA ARG A 470 23.54 24.44 -14.67
C ARG A 470 24.69 24.18 -15.65
N PHE A 471 25.82 23.67 -15.16
CA PHE A 471 26.94 23.30 -16.01
C PHE A 471 26.55 22.14 -16.96
N PHE A 472 25.99 21.07 -16.40
CA PHE A 472 25.53 19.89 -17.13
C PHE A 472 24.57 20.27 -18.26
N TYR A 473 23.52 21.03 -17.95
CA TYR A 473 22.53 21.50 -18.92
C TYR A 473 23.19 22.22 -20.10
N ARG A 474 24.06 23.20 -19.81
CA ARG A 474 24.73 23.99 -20.84
C ARG A 474 25.73 23.16 -21.65
N ALA A 475 26.43 22.22 -21.01
CA ALA A 475 27.38 21.34 -21.68
C ALA A 475 26.66 20.42 -22.69
N VAL A 476 25.57 19.78 -22.27
CA VAL A 476 24.77 18.90 -23.14
C VAL A 476 24.13 19.70 -24.26
N LYS A 477 23.42 20.81 -23.97
CA LYS A 477 22.77 21.65 -24.99
C LYS A 477 23.73 22.28 -25.99
N ARG A 478 24.99 22.52 -25.60
CA ARG A 478 26.01 23.01 -26.53
C ARG A 478 26.45 21.94 -27.53
N GLU A 479 26.61 20.69 -27.10
CA GLU A 479 27.05 19.61 -27.98
C GLU A 479 25.88 19.01 -28.79
N PHE A 480 24.70 18.90 -28.15
CA PHE A 480 23.48 18.28 -28.65
C PHE A 480 22.25 19.18 -28.38
N PRO A 481 22.02 20.23 -29.18
CA PRO A 481 20.92 21.19 -28.97
C PRO A 481 19.52 20.56 -28.89
N ASN A 482 19.28 19.47 -29.64
CA ASN A 482 17.97 18.82 -29.71
C ASN A 482 17.78 17.71 -28.66
N ALA A 483 18.84 17.29 -27.97
CA ALA A 483 18.72 16.29 -26.92
C ALA A 483 17.88 16.80 -25.75
N LYS A 484 17.12 15.90 -25.12
CA LYS A 484 16.31 16.22 -23.95
C LYS A 484 17.17 16.22 -22.70
N VAL A 485 17.14 17.31 -21.92
CA VAL A 485 17.92 17.48 -20.70
C VAL A 485 17.03 17.83 -19.52
N GLY A 486 17.22 17.15 -18.39
CA GLY A 486 16.36 17.28 -17.23
C GLY A 486 16.97 16.86 -15.90
N GLY A 487 16.16 17.03 -14.86
CA GLY A 487 16.42 16.80 -13.43
C GLY A 487 15.09 17.08 -12.70
N TYR A 488 14.86 16.87 -11.43
CA TYR A 488 15.74 16.90 -10.26
C TYR A 488 15.79 15.56 -9.53
N SER A 489 15.02 14.56 -10.01
CA SER A 489 14.57 13.37 -9.30
C SER A 489 15.40 13.02 -8.05
N ALA A 490 14.73 12.99 -6.90
CA ALA A 490 15.36 12.78 -5.60
C ALA A 490 14.66 11.63 -4.85
N PRO A 491 15.30 11.08 -3.80
CA PRO A 491 14.72 10.01 -3.01
C PRO A 491 13.33 10.35 -2.45
N PRO A 492 12.41 9.37 -2.35
CA PRO A 492 11.05 9.59 -1.85
C PRO A 492 11.01 10.30 -0.48
N GLY A 493 10.19 11.34 -0.39
CA GLY A 493 9.97 12.13 0.82
C GLY A 493 10.94 13.31 1.03
N GLN A 494 12.03 13.41 0.27
CA GLN A 494 13.01 14.51 0.39
C GLN A 494 12.75 15.65 -0.62
N GLU A 495 11.99 15.35 -1.66
CA GLU A 495 11.91 16.16 -2.87
C GLU A 495 10.91 17.33 -2.78
N LYS A 496 9.82 17.20 -2.00
CA LYS A 496 8.72 18.20 -2.00
C LYS A 496 9.22 19.62 -1.67
N SER A 497 10.15 19.76 -0.73
CA SER A 497 10.66 21.08 -0.34
C SER A 497 11.72 21.65 -1.29
N ALA A 498 12.43 20.78 -2.02
CA ALA A 498 13.52 21.12 -2.92
C ALA A 498 13.01 21.39 -4.35
N PHE A 499 11.98 20.68 -4.80
CA PHE A 499 11.48 20.74 -6.17
C PHE A 499 11.10 22.17 -6.62
N PRO A 500 10.31 22.97 -5.86
CA PRO A 500 10.04 24.35 -6.26
C PRO A 500 11.29 25.25 -6.29
N LYS A 501 12.29 24.97 -5.44
CA LYS A 501 13.55 25.72 -5.41
C LYS A 501 14.38 25.43 -6.66
N TYR A 502 14.42 24.17 -7.09
CA TYR A 502 15.05 23.75 -8.33
C TYR A 502 14.43 24.43 -9.56
N LEU A 503 13.11 24.40 -9.69
CA LEU A 503 12.41 25.08 -10.80
C LEU A 503 12.76 26.57 -10.85
N ARG A 504 12.71 27.23 -9.70
CA ARG A 504 13.04 28.65 -9.58
C ARG A 504 14.50 28.95 -9.92
N TYR A 505 15.42 28.09 -9.48
CA TYR A 505 16.84 28.22 -9.80
C TYR A 505 17.07 28.13 -11.31
N CYS A 506 16.48 27.11 -11.97
CA CYS A 506 16.63 26.89 -13.40
C CYS A 506 16.15 28.08 -14.23
N ARG A 507 14.98 28.62 -13.89
CA ARG A 507 14.42 29.82 -14.52
C ARG A 507 15.32 31.05 -14.34
N LYS A 508 15.89 31.26 -13.16
CA LYS A 508 16.74 32.44 -12.86
C LYS A 508 18.13 32.36 -13.49
N ASN A 509 18.62 31.16 -13.80
CA ASN A 509 19.98 30.93 -14.24
C ASN A 509 20.11 30.51 -15.71
N ASP A 510 19.02 30.61 -16.50
CA ASP A 510 19.00 30.25 -17.91
C ASP A 510 19.45 28.80 -18.15
N CYS A 511 18.85 27.88 -17.40
CA CYS A 511 19.03 26.43 -17.54
C CYS A 511 17.70 25.69 -17.33
N VAL A 512 16.64 26.17 -18.00
CA VAL A 512 15.30 25.58 -17.92
C VAL A 512 15.30 24.18 -18.55
N PRO A 513 14.93 23.12 -17.81
CA PRO A 513 14.89 21.75 -18.33
C PRO A 513 13.93 21.59 -19.53
N ASP A 514 14.21 20.63 -20.41
CA ASP A 514 13.22 20.14 -21.38
C ASP A 514 12.16 19.25 -20.72
N PHE A 515 12.57 18.53 -19.66
CA PHE A 515 11.70 17.75 -18.80
C PHE A 515 12.14 17.85 -17.33
N VAL A 516 11.17 17.80 -16.43
CA VAL A 516 11.42 17.62 -15.00
C VAL A 516 11.18 16.16 -14.62
N ALA A 517 12.06 15.60 -13.82
CA ALA A 517 12.01 14.20 -13.40
C ALA A 517 11.65 14.07 -11.91
N VAL A 518 10.82 13.07 -11.60
CA VAL A 518 10.40 12.71 -10.23
C VAL A 518 10.41 11.19 -10.06
N MET A 519 10.59 10.73 -8.82
CA MET A 519 10.41 9.33 -8.44
C MET A 519 9.06 9.16 -7.76
N ILE A 520 8.40 8.04 -8.00
CA ILE A 520 7.12 7.70 -7.37
C ILE A 520 7.22 6.30 -6.79
N PHE A 521 7.36 6.27 -5.47
CA PHE A 521 7.18 5.08 -4.64
C PHE A 521 6.31 5.52 -3.48
N PRO A 522 5.29 4.75 -3.05
CA PRO A 522 4.36 5.12 -1.97
C PRO A 522 5.04 5.08 -0.59
N TYR A 523 6.02 5.96 -0.40
CA TYR A 523 6.85 6.11 0.78
C TYR A 523 7.10 7.59 1.07
N GLU A 524 7.18 7.92 2.35
CA GLU A 524 7.65 9.22 2.84
C GLU A 524 8.91 9.06 3.68
N ALA A 525 9.61 10.18 3.92
CA ALA A 525 10.73 10.21 4.84
C ALA A 525 10.22 9.88 6.27
N GLY A 526 10.82 8.87 6.88
CA GLY A 526 10.55 8.48 8.27
C GLY A 526 11.24 9.39 9.29
N GLU A 527 10.90 9.22 10.57
CA GLU A 527 11.42 10.06 11.66
C GLU A 527 12.91 9.84 11.99
N ASN A 528 13.50 8.72 11.56
CA ASN A 528 14.94 8.45 11.70
C ASN A 528 15.64 8.71 10.36
N ALA A 529 16.86 9.25 10.40
CA ALA A 529 17.66 9.67 9.24
C ALA A 529 17.97 8.59 8.16
N ALA A 530 17.54 7.34 8.36
CA ALA A 530 17.71 6.24 7.41
C ALA A 530 16.39 5.48 7.09
N GLY A 531 15.25 5.88 7.65
CA GLY A 531 14.00 5.13 7.52
C GLY A 531 13.02 5.76 6.54
N TYR A 532 12.38 4.93 5.71
CA TYR A 532 11.18 5.30 4.96
C TYR A 532 9.92 4.85 5.71
N ARG A 533 8.79 5.51 5.47
CA ARG A 533 7.47 5.09 5.95
C ARG A 533 6.56 4.83 4.76
N ARG A 534 5.98 3.64 4.65
CA ARG A 534 4.97 3.34 3.61
C ARG A 534 3.74 4.23 3.75
N VAL A 535 3.20 4.66 2.62
CA VAL A 535 2.01 5.51 2.54
C VAL A 535 0.79 4.65 2.26
N ALA A 536 -0.26 4.83 3.06
CA ALA A 536 -1.51 4.08 2.98
C ALA A 536 -2.66 4.89 2.35
N GLU A 537 -2.41 6.13 1.91
CA GLU A 537 -3.42 7.05 1.37
C GLU A 537 -3.86 6.66 -0.05
N ASP A 538 -5.17 6.62 -0.30
CA ASP A 538 -5.75 6.47 -1.63
C ASP A 538 -5.42 7.62 -2.58
N HIS A 539 -5.23 7.31 -3.86
CA HIS A 539 -4.88 8.27 -4.93
C HIS A 539 -3.61 9.10 -4.65
N TRP A 540 -2.72 8.62 -3.78
CA TRP A 540 -1.53 9.35 -3.36
C TRP A 540 -0.62 9.74 -4.55
N GLU A 541 -0.38 8.83 -5.48
CA GLU A 541 0.46 9.04 -6.67
C GLU A 541 -0.12 10.14 -7.57
N LYS A 542 -1.44 10.11 -7.77
CA LYS A 542 -2.18 11.13 -8.52
C LYS A 542 -2.06 12.49 -7.84
N ASN A 543 -2.27 12.54 -6.53
CA ASN A 543 -2.18 13.76 -5.74
C ASN A 543 -0.75 14.34 -5.75
N LEU A 544 0.27 13.47 -5.71
CA LEU A 544 1.68 13.85 -5.81
C LEU A 544 2.01 14.44 -7.19
N LEU A 545 1.54 13.83 -8.28
CA LEU A 545 1.72 14.37 -9.64
C LEU A 545 0.99 15.71 -9.83
N LEU A 546 -0.23 15.85 -9.30
CA LEU A 546 -0.96 17.11 -9.28
C LEU A 546 -0.20 18.20 -8.52
N TYR A 547 0.45 17.84 -7.40
CA TYR A 547 1.32 18.76 -6.66
C TYR A 547 2.48 19.25 -7.54
N TYR A 548 3.19 18.37 -8.23
CA TYR A 548 4.29 18.78 -9.12
C TYR A 548 3.82 19.65 -10.28
N ARG A 549 2.70 19.31 -10.92
CA ARG A 549 2.12 20.14 -11.99
C ARG A 549 1.77 21.54 -11.49
N LYS A 550 1.20 21.68 -10.29
CA LYS A 550 0.96 22.99 -9.65
C LYS A 550 2.25 23.76 -9.36
N CYS A 551 3.30 23.08 -8.92
CA CYS A 551 4.61 23.72 -8.72
C CYS A 551 5.23 24.22 -10.04
N MET A 552 5.11 23.44 -11.12
CA MET A 552 5.54 23.84 -12.46
C MET A 552 4.76 25.05 -12.97
N GLU A 553 3.45 25.05 -12.79
CA GLU A 553 2.59 26.18 -13.15
C GLU A 553 2.98 27.46 -12.39
N ALA A 554 3.19 27.36 -11.07
CA ALA A 554 3.57 28.49 -10.23
C ALA A 554 4.91 29.14 -10.63
N GLU A 555 5.83 28.38 -11.23
CA GLU A 555 7.12 28.90 -11.73
C GLU A 555 7.11 29.18 -13.24
N ASN A 556 5.94 29.12 -13.91
CA ASN A 556 5.73 29.32 -15.35
C ASN A 556 6.47 28.30 -16.24
N LEU A 557 6.50 27.03 -15.83
CA LEU A 557 7.16 25.92 -16.51
C LEU A 557 6.18 24.82 -16.95
N SER A 558 4.91 25.15 -17.15
CA SER A 558 3.87 24.18 -17.58
C SER A 558 4.14 23.54 -18.95
N SER A 559 4.98 24.15 -19.79
CA SER A 559 5.39 23.59 -21.09
C SER A 559 6.51 22.54 -20.98
N CYS A 560 7.14 22.42 -19.81
CA CYS A 560 8.14 21.39 -19.57
C CYS A 560 7.45 20.03 -19.40
N GLU A 561 8.02 18.97 -19.98
CA GLU A 561 7.49 17.62 -19.77
C GLU A 561 7.71 17.18 -18.31
N LEU A 562 6.81 16.37 -17.75
CA LEU A 562 6.97 15.75 -16.43
C LEU A 562 7.21 14.25 -16.60
N TYR A 563 8.40 13.79 -16.28
CA TYR A 563 8.79 12.38 -16.35
C TYR A 563 8.79 11.75 -14.96
N VAL A 564 8.17 10.59 -14.84
CA VAL A 564 8.38 9.68 -13.72
C VAL A 564 9.57 8.79 -14.09
N SER A 565 10.78 9.18 -13.65
CA SER A 565 12.03 8.51 -14.01
C SER A 565 12.17 7.15 -13.31
N GLU A 566 11.48 6.96 -12.18
CA GLU A 566 11.37 5.71 -11.47
C GLU A 566 10.00 5.54 -10.82
N TRP A 567 9.40 4.37 -11.01
CA TRP A 567 8.13 4.00 -10.39
C TRP A 567 8.11 2.54 -9.99
N ASN A 568 7.68 2.26 -8.75
CA ASN A 568 7.24 0.94 -8.32
C ASN A 568 6.32 1.06 -7.08
N MET A 569 5.53 0.02 -6.80
CA MET A 569 4.70 -0.05 -5.59
C MET A 569 5.51 -0.13 -4.28
N SER A 570 6.77 -0.54 -4.37
CA SER A 570 7.61 -0.93 -3.25
C SER A 570 9.07 -0.61 -3.55
N LEU A 571 9.77 -0.10 -2.55
CA LEU A 571 11.23 0.05 -2.54
C LEU A 571 11.93 -1.28 -2.21
N SER A 572 11.21 -2.23 -1.61
CA SER A 572 11.74 -3.55 -1.28
C SER A 572 11.94 -4.40 -2.53
N ASN A 573 13.08 -5.10 -2.56
CA ASN A 573 13.42 -6.11 -3.56
C ASN A 573 13.19 -7.53 -3.03
N ARG A 574 12.57 -7.67 -1.85
CA ARG A 574 12.18 -8.93 -1.23
C ARG A 574 10.69 -8.91 -0.84
N ASN A 575 9.89 -8.28 -1.70
CA ASN A 575 8.44 -8.21 -1.55
C ASN A 575 7.77 -9.02 -2.67
N PHE A 576 7.17 -10.17 -2.32
CA PHE A 576 6.52 -11.07 -3.27
C PHE A 576 5.32 -10.44 -4.01
N LEU A 577 4.80 -9.30 -3.56
CA LEU A 577 3.85 -8.51 -4.33
C LEU A 577 4.41 -8.06 -5.69
N ASN A 578 5.74 -7.92 -5.82
CA ASN A 578 6.39 -7.64 -7.10
C ASN A 578 6.24 -8.78 -8.14
N ASP A 579 6.03 -10.02 -7.66
CA ASP A 579 5.90 -11.23 -8.47
C ASP A 579 4.43 -11.61 -8.75
N SER A 580 3.48 -10.94 -8.10
CA SER A 580 2.06 -11.30 -8.11
C SER A 580 1.24 -10.48 -9.11
N CYS A 581 -0.03 -10.86 -9.29
CA CYS A 581 -0.96 -10.11 -10.13
C CYS A 581 -1.35 -8.75 -9.52
N PHE A 582 -1.14 -8.54 -8.21
CA PHE A 582 -1.41 -7.26 -7.56
C PHE A 582 -0.58 -6.13 -8.18
N ARG A 583 0.73 -6.31 -8.42
CA ARG A 583 1.56 -5.27 -9.07
C ARG A 583 1.03 -4.85 -10.44
N SER A 584 0.41 -5.80 -11.13
CA SER A 584 -0.12 -5.58 -12.46
C SER A 584 -1.44 -4.81 -12.41
N ALA A 585 -2.36 -5.23 -11.54
CA ALA A 585 -3.62 -4.53 -11.31
C ALA A 585 -3.39 -3.12 -10.76
N TYR A 586 -2.47 -2.97 -9.80
CA TYR A 586 -2.01 -1.69 -9.27
C TYR A 586 -1.47 -0.78 -10.37
N PHE A 587 -0.57 -1.28 -11.23
CA PHE A 587 -0.04 -0.48 -12.33
C PHE A 587 -1.12 -0.02 -13.31
N VAL A 588 -2.02 -0.91 -13.74
CA VAL A 588 -3.11 -0.54 -14.67
C VAL A 588 -4.08 0.46 -14.03
N LYS A 589 -4.45 0.25 -12.75
CA LYS A 589 -5.26 1.20 -11.97
C LYS A 589 -4.60 2.56 -11.92
N MET A 590 -3.31 2.63 -11.60
CA MET A 590 -2.56 3.89 -11.58
C MET A 590 -2.51 4.56 -12.95
N ILE A 591 -2.24 3.81 -14.03
CA ILE A 591 -2.29 4.35 -15.40
C ILE A 591 -3.66 4.98 -15.70
N SER A 592 -4.77 4.33 -15.32
CA SER A 592 -6.12 4.88 -15.54
C SER A 592 -6.36 6.22 -14.83
N GLU A 593 -5.59 6.52 -13.78
CA GLU A 593 -5.74 7.73 -12.98
C GLU A 593 -4.75 8.86 -13.33
N ILE A 594 -3.56 8.51 -13.86
CA ILE A 594 -2.45 9.45 -14.02
C ILE A 594 -2.02 9.68 -15.48
N TYR A 595 -2.63 9.01 -16.46
CA TYR A 595 -2.17 9.06 -17.86
C TYR A 595 -2.12 10.47 -18.48
N GLU A 596 -2.89 11.43 -17.95
CA GLU A 596 -2.88 12.84 -18.39
C GLU A 596 -1.93 13.72 -17.58
N LEU A 597 -1.40 13.22 -16.45
CA LEU A 597 -0.62 14.01 -15.51
C LEU A 597 0.88 13.95 -15.75
N THR A 598 1.37 12.99 -16.53
CA THR A 598 2.80 12.79 -16.81
C THR A 598 3.00 12.43 -18.27
N ASP A 599 4.18 12.76 -18.79
CA ASP A 599 4.54 12.54 -20.20
C ASP A 599 5.28 11.21 -20.41
N MET A 600 5.84 10.62 -19.34
CA MET A 600 6.57 9.35 -19.39
C MET A 600 6.61 8.68 -18.02
N ILE A 601 6.44 7.36 -17.99
CA ILE A 601 6.68 6.53 -16.80
C ILE A 601 7.75 5.50 -17.12
N CYS A 602 8.77 5.43 -16.27
CA CYS A 602 9.86 4.48 -16.37
C CYS A 602 9.83 3.53 -15.17
N LEU A 603 9.41 2.28 -15.43
CA LEU A 603 9.28 1.25 -14.39
C LEU A 603 10.63 0.92 -13.77
N TRP A 604 10.64 0.69 -12.46
CA TRP A 604 11.78 0.17 -11.72
C TRP A 604 11.50 -1.30 -11.35
N PHE A 605 12.11 -2.29 -12.01
CA PHE A 605 13.05 -2.24 -13.16
C PHE A 605 12.86 -3.45 -14.09
N GLY A 606 13.64 -3.56 -15.17
CA GLY A 606 13.42 -4.59 -16.20
C GLY A 606 13.75 -6.03 -15.79
N SER A 607 14.73 -6.25 -14.91
CA SER A 607 15.32 -7.57 -14.64
C SER A 607 15.64 -7.81 -13.18
N ASP A 608 15.24 -8.95 -12.61
CA ASP A 608 15.62 -9.35 -11.24
C ASP A 608 17.13 -9.45 -11.01
N TRP A 609 17.93 -9.59 -12.09
CA TRP A 609 19.38 -9.56 -11.99
C TRP A 609 19.86 -8.28 -11.32
N ILE A 610 19.18 -7.13 -11.53
CA ILE A 610 19.56 -5.82 -10.99
C ILE A 610 19.58 -5.78 -9.44
N SER A 611 18.83 -6.64 -8.76
CA SER A 611 18.85 -6.76 -7.29
C SER A 611 19.33 -8.13 -6.79
N ASN A 612 19.99 -8.90 -7.67
CA ASN A 612 20.43 -10.25 -7.36
C ASN A 612 21.61 -10.25 -6.37
N TYR A 613 21.52 -11.11 -5.36
CA TYR A 613 22.51 -11.25 -4.30
C TYR A 613 22.53 -12.67 -3.71
N TYR A 614 23.32 -12.94 -2.67
CA TYR A 614 23.54 -14.32 -2.17
C TYR A 614 22.27 -15.02 -1.66
N ASP A 615 21.25 -14.25 -1.26
CA ASP A 615 19.97 -14.72 -0.75
C ASP A 615 18.95 -15.00 -1.87
N ALA A 616 19.16 -14.44 -3.07
CA ALA A 616 18.31 -14.59 -4.26
C ALA A 616 18.48 -15.94 -4.98
N ARG A 617 18.56 -17.05 -4.22
CA ARG A 617 18.79 -18.40 -4.77
C ARG A 617 17.59 -18.95 -5.53
N SER A 618 16.38 -18.64 -5.09
CA SER A 618 15.14 -19.06 -5.74
C SER A 618 14.89 -18.32 -7.06
N MET A 619 14.13 -18.93 -7.96
CA MET A 619 13.65 -18.32 -9.21
C MET A 619 12.78 -17.07 -8.97
N VAL A 620 12.02 -17.09 -7.88
CA VAL A 620 11.13 -16.01 -7.41
C VAL A 620 11.61 -15.59 -6.02
N ASN A 621 11.73 -14.29 -5.78
CA ASN A 621 12.36 -13.77 -4.56
C ASN A 621 11.83 -12.40 -4.11
N GLY A 622 10.78 -11.87 -4.75
CA GLY A 622 10.23 -10.55 -4.43
C GLY A 622 10.94 -9.36 -5.09
N ALA A 623 11.85 -9.60 -6.04
CA ALA A 623 12.56 -8.54 -6.75
C ALA A 623 11.66 -7.77 -7.75
N GLY A 624 12.00 -6.51 -8.00
CA GLY A 624 11.21 -5.59 -8.82
C GLY A 624 11.29 -5.81 -10.33
N GLY A 625 11.97 -6.85 -10.83
CA GLY A 625 12.11 -7.12 -12.26
C GLY A 625 10.78 -7.37 -12.96
N ILE A 626 10.64 -6.95 -14.22
CA ILE A 626 9.56 -7.40 -15.12
C ILE A 626 9.79 -8.89 -15.51
N LEU A 627 11.06 -9.29 -15.58
CA LEU A 627 11.52 -10.65 -15.80
C LEU A 627 12.21 -11.21 -14.56
N THR A 628 11.99 -12.51 -14.29
CA THR A 628 12.81 -13.24 -13.33
C THR A 628 14.25 -13.41 -13.83
N LYS A 629 15.16 -13.79 -12.93
CA LYS A 629 16.54 -14.12 -13.32
C LYS A 629 16.63 -15.25 -14.35
N ASP A 630 15.64 -16.14 -14.34
CA ASP A 630 15.50 -17.30 -15.24
C ASP A 630 14.68 -17.00 -16.50
N ASN A 631 14.49 -15.72 -16.85
CA ASN A 631 13.77 -15.24 -18.03
C ASN A 631 12.26 -15.52 -18.05
N ILE A 632 11.64 -15.80 -16.91
CA ILE A 632 10.19 -15.98 -16.83
C ILE A 632 9.50 -14.61 -16.75
N LYS A 633 8.45 -14.44 -17.55
CA LYS A 633 7.61 -13.25 -17.58
C LYS A 633 6.75 -13.20 -16.32
N LYS A 634 6.92 -12.15 -15.52
CA LYS A 634 6.04 -11.88 -14.38
C LYS A 634 4.71 -11.29 -14.85
N PRO A 635 3.63 -11.30 -14.04
CA PRO A 635 2.34 -10.71 -14.40
C PRO A 635 2.42 -9.30 -15.01
N ILE A 636 3.31 -8.44 -14.49
CA ILE A 636 3.47 -7.04 -14.95
C ILE A 636 3.88 -6.95 -16.43
N TRP A 637 4.58 -7.97 -16.95
CA TRP A 637 4.86 -8.09 -18.38
C TRP A 637 3.58 -8.08 -19.21
N TYR A 638 2.59 -8.86 -18.78
CA TYR A 638 1.33 -9.02 -19.50
C TYR A 638 0.43 -7.79 -19.34
N ALA A 639 0.48 -7.10 -18.19
CA ALA A 639 -0.16 -5.81 -18.02
C ALA A 639 0.36 -4.78 -19.04
N LEU A 640 1.69 -4.65 -19.17
CA LEU A 640 2.32 -3.81 -20.18
C LEU A 640 1.94 -4.23 -21.61
N SER A 641 1.93 -5.53 -21.88
CA SER A 641 1.50 -6.08 -23.18
C SER A 641 0.04 -5.76 -23.49
N PHE A 642 -0.85 -5.78 -22.50
CA PHE A 642 -2.26 -5.45 -22.67
C PHE A 642 -2.45 -3.96 -22.93
N LEU A 643 -1.81 -3.11 -22.12
CA LEU A 643 -1.80 -1.65 -22.32
C LEU A 643 -1.24 -1.27 -23.71
N ASN A 644 -0.18 -1.93 -24.16
CA ASN A 644 0.41 -1.70 -25.48
C ASN A 644 -0.53 -2.03 -26.64
N GLN A 645 -1.47 -2.97 -26.44
CA GLN A 645 -2.44 -3.36 -27.45
C GLN A 645 -3.65 -2.41 -27.53
N LEU A 646 -3.88 -1.57 -26.52
CA LEU A 646 -4.90 -0.53 -26.58
C LEU A 646 -4.67 0.39 -27.79
N GLY A 647 -5.77 0.89 -28.35
CA GLY A 647 -5.79 1.86 -29.44
C GLY A 647 -5.33 3.27 -28.99
N GLU A 648 -5.15 4.16 -29.96
CA GLU A 648 -4.79 5.56 -29.66
C GLU A 648 -5.99 6.41 -29.29
N GLU A 649 -7.17 6.08 -29.85
CA GLU A 649 -8.40 6.79 -29.59
C GLU A 649 -9.06 6.27 -28.31
N LEU A 650 -9.23 7.15 -27.34
CA LEU A 650 -9.81 6.82 -26.04
C LEU A 650 -11.32 7.03 -26.08
N LEU A 651 -12.08 5.96 -25.84
CA LEU A 651 -13.55 6.00 -25.84
C LEU A 651 -14.08 6.19 -24.41
N ALA A 652 -13.52 5.51 -23.42
CA ALA A 652 -13.89 5.68 -22.03
C ALA A 652 -12.81 5.20 -21.06
N VAL A 653 -12.79 5.82 -19.88
CA VAL A 653 -12.01 5.41 -18.70
C VAL A 653 -12.97 5.39 -17.53
N GLY A 654 -12.98 4.30 -16.76
CA GLY A 654 -13.71 4.22 -15.51
C GLY A 654 -12.87 3.57 -14.43
N GLU A 655 -13.49 3.30 -13.28
CA GLU A 655 -12.80 2.76 -12.11
C GLU A 655 -12.15 1.39 -12.37
N HIS A 656 -12.78 0.59 -13.23
CA HIS A 656 -12.42 -0.80 -13.50
C HIS A 656 -12.17 -1.10 -14.99
N TYR A 657 -12.09 -0.07 -15.85
CA TYR A 657 -11.95 -0.28 -17.28
C TYR A 657 -11.27 0.86 -18.05
N LEU A 658 -10.63 0.48 -19.17
CA LEU A 658 -10.10 1.35 -20.21
C LEU A 658 -10.60 0.86 -21.57
N ILE A 659 -11.29 1.71 -22.33
CA ILE A 659 -11.88 1.36 -23.63
C ILE A 659 -11.30 2.26 -24.71
N THR A 660 -10.73 1.65 -25.73
CA THR A 660 -10.10 2.36 -26.85
C THR A 660 -10.52 1.79 -28.19
N ARG A 661 -10.41 2.62 -29.23
CA ARG A 661 -10.56 2.19 -30.62
C ARG A 661 -9.21 2.16 -31.31
N ARG A 662 -8.89 1.04 -31.96
CA ARG A 662 -7.63 0.84 -32.69
C ARG A 662 -7.73 1.26 -34.15
N ASN A 663 -8.86 1.00 -34.79
CA ASN A 663 -9.25 1.46 -36.13
C ASN A 663 -10.79 1.40 -36.24
N ASN A 664 -11.36 1.83 -37.38
CA ASN A 664 -12.80 2.12 -37.53
C ASN A 664 -13.79 1.05 -37.01
N GLU A 665 -13.39 -0.21 -36.84
CA GLU A 665 -14.26 -1.28 -36.29
C GLU A 665 -13.54 -2.24 -35.33
N SER A 666 -12.36 -1.86 -34.80
CA SER A 666 -11.60 -2.67 -33.84
C SER A 666 -11.52 -1.97 -32.49
N TYR A 667 -12.11 -2.60 -31.48
CA TYR A 667 -12.21 -2.09 -30.11
C TYR A 667 -11.36 -2.92 -29.16
N MET A 668 -10.70 -2.24 -28.23
CA MET A 668 -9.91 -2.85 -27.17
C MET A 668 -10.47 -2.40 -25.83
N ILE A 669 -10.87 -3.36 -25.00
CA ILE A 669 -11.42 -3.13 -23.66
C ILE A 669 -10.49 -3.83 -22.68
N LEU A 670 -9.85 -3.08 -21.80
CA LEU A 670 -9.07 -3.61 -20.68
C LEU A 670 -9.87 -3.41 -19.39
N CYS A 671 -10.36 -4.50 -18.82
CA CYS A 671 -11.04 -4.52 -17.54
C CYS A 671 -10.10 -4.99 -16.44
N PHE A 672 -10.22 -4.47 -15.22
CA PHE A 672 -9.37 -4.83 -14.09
C PHE A 672 -10.05 -4.60 -12.73
N ASN A 673 -9.72 -5.44 -11.75
CA ASN A 673 -10.23 -5.33 -10.38
C ASN A 673 -9.07 -5.26 -9.39
N PHE A 674 -8.56 -4.04 -9.22
CA PHE A 674 -7.52 -3.76 -8.24
C PHE A 674 -8.12 -3.74 -6.83
N LYS A 675 -7.56 -4.54 -5.91
CA LYS A 675 -7.90 -4.47 -4.47
C LYS A 675 -6.77 -3.80 -3.71
N GLN A 676 -7.12 -2.80 -2.90
CA GLN A 676 -6.21 -2.05 -2.06
C GLN A 676 -5.60 -2.95 -0.97
N LEU A 677 -4.38 -2.62 -0.55
CA LEU A 677 -3.75 -3.25 0.60
C LEU A 677 -4.48 -2.81 1.88
N GLY A 678 -4.81 -3.78 2.73
CA GLY A 678 -5.41 -3.53 4.03
C GLY A 678 -4.41 -2.97 5.03
N VAL A 679 -4.95 -2.44 6.13
CA VAL A 679 -4.18 -1.73 7.16
C VAL A 679 -3.06 -2.61 7.76
N SER A 680 -3.30 -3.92 7.92
CA SER A 680 -2.35 -4.87 8.49
C SER A 680 -0.99 -4.88 7.77
N TYR A 681 -1.00 -4.73 6.44
CA TYR A 681 0.21 -4.68 5.62
C TYR A 681 1.20 -3.61 6.09
N PHE A 682 0.71 -2.44 6.50
CA PHE A 682 1.54 -1.28 6.87
C PHE A 682 2.21 -1.41 8.25
N TYR A 683 1.90 -2.46 9.00
CA TYR A 683 2.44 -2.73 10.34
C TYR A 683 3.43 -3.91 10.39
N ILE A 684 3.46 -4.75 9.34
CA ILE A 684 4.39 -5.87 9.19
C ILE A 684 5.54 -5.48 8.26
N LYS A 685 6.74 -6.05 8.42
CA LYS A 685 7.85 -5.76 7.48
C LYS A 685 7.61 -6.42 6.12
N GLU A 686 8.04 -5.76 5.04
CA GLU A 686 7.83 -6.27 3.68
C GLU A 686 8.56 -7.61 3.44
N ASN A 687 9.69 -7.86 4.11
CA ASN A 687 10.44 -9.12 4.03
C ASN A 687 9.89 -10.25 4.93
N GLU A 688 8.94 -9.95 5.80
CA GLU A 688 8.29 -10.94 6.69
C GLU A 688 7.00 -11.49 6.09
N VAL A 689 6.48 -10.85 5.03
CA VAL A 689 5.33 -11.31 4.27
C VAL A 689 5.61 -12.67 3.62
N SER A 690 4.96 -13.71 4.12
CA SER A 690 5.04 -15.04 3.50
C SER A 690 4.07 -15.15 2.30
N LEU A 691 4.35 -16.09 1.39
CA LEU A 691 3.48 -16.35 0.23
C LEU A 691 2.05 -16.74 0.63
N GLY A 692 1.90 -17.46 1.75
CA GLY A 692 0.58 -17.89 2.25
C GLY A 692 -0.30 -16.71 2.64
N GLN A 693 0.31 -15.64 3.15
CA GLN A 693 -0.38 -14.45 3.67
C GLN A 693 -0.77 -13.44 2.57
N ILE A 694 -0.30 -13.59 1.32
CA ILE A 694 -0.50 -12.56 0.28
C ILE A 694 -1.98 -12.21 0.09
N ARG A 695 -2.88 -13.19 0.14
CA ARG A 695 -4.33 -12.93 0.00
C ARG A 695 -4.91 -12.14 1.16
N GLU A 696 -4.36 -12.31 2.36
CA GLU A 696 -4.79 -11.67 3.61
C GLU A 696 -4.33 -10.20 3.69
N LEU A 697 -3.40 -9.79 2.82
CA LEU A 697 -2.90 -8.41 2.77
C LEU A 697 -3.88 -7.43 2.14
N PHE A 698 -4.94 -7.90 1.47
CA PHE A 698 -5.89 -7.03 0.77
C PHE A 698 -7.14 -6.76 1.61
N GLU A 699 -7.77 -5.61 1.39
CA GLU A 699 -9.01 -5.24 2.10
C GLU A 699 -10.17 -6.22 1.85
N ASN A 700 -10.21 -6.84 0.67
CA ASN A 700 -11.17 -7.88 0.31
C ASN A 700 -10.68 -8.67 -0.92
N SER A 701 -11.37 -9.76 -1.21
CA SER A 701 -11.14 -10.60 -2.40
C SER A 701 -12.38 -10.68 -3.31
N ASP A 702 -13.27 -9.69 -3.22
CA ASP A 702 -14.56 -9.73 -3.90
C ASP A 702 -14.39 -9.58 -5.42
N SER A 703 -15.15 -10.38 -6.17
CA SER A 703 -15.27 -10.18 -7.62
C SER A 703 -16.21 -9.01 -7.90
N ILE A 704 -15.96 -8.31 -9.00
CA ILE A 704 -16.83 -7.23 -9.50
C ILE A 704 -17.48 -7.64 -10.81
N GLN A 705 -18.69 -7.13 -11.06
CA GLN A 705 -19.41 -7.34 -12.30
C GLN A 705 -19.44 -6.05 -13.11
N VAL A 706 -18.91 -6.10 -14.34
CA VAL A 706 -18.87 -4.98 -15.28
C VAL A 706 -19.55 -5.39 -16.57
N ASP A 707 -20.64 -4.70 -16.93
CA ASP A 707 -21.40 -4.96 -18.15
C ASP A 707 -21.17 -3.82 -19.15
N ILE A 708 -20.58 -4.14 -20.30
CA ILE A 708 -20.19 -3.18 -21.33
C ILE A 708 -20.99 -3.45 -22.60
N GLN A 709 -21.70 -2.44 -23.08
CA GLN A 709 -22.45 -2.48 -24.33
C GLN A 709 -21.80 -1.53 -25.35
N LEU A 710 -21.28 -2.08 -26.45
CA LEU A 710 -20.87 -1.29 -27.61
C LEU A 710 -22.10 -1.04 -28.49
N GLU A 711 -22.45 0.23 -28.70
CA GLU A 711 -23.62 0.67 -29.46
C GLU A 711 -23.24 1.21 -30.84
N ASN A 712 -24.23 1.26 -31.75
CA ASN A 712 -24.07 1.78 -33.12
C ASN A 712 -23.08 1.02 -34.02
N LEU A 713 -22.92 -0.28 -33.76
CA LEU A 713 -22.21 -1.21 -34.63
C LEU A 713 -23.06 -1.60 -35.85
N THR A 714 -22.41 -2.15 -36.88
CA THR A 714 -23.09 -2.59 -38.11
C THR A 714 -24.10 -3.70 -37.81
N ILE A 715 -25.39 -3.42 -38.00
CA ILE A 715 -26.49 -4.33 -37.66
C ILE A 715 -26.34 -5.66 -38.40
N GLY A 716 -26.37 -6.77 -37.65
CA GLY A 716 -26.29 -8.12 -38.19
C GLY A 716 -24.88 -8.60 -38.55
N GLU A 717 -23.87 -7.74 -38.45
CA GLU A 717 -22.46 -8.09 -38.61
C GLU A 717 -22.01 -9.02 -37.48
N THR A 718 -21.06 -9.92 -37.79
CA THR A 718 -20.50 -10.83 -36.78
C THR A 718 -19.14 -10.32 -36.32
N TYR A 719 -19.02 -10.09 -35.02
CA TYR A 719 -17.77 -9.68 -34.39
C TYR A 719 -17.10 -10.89 -33.75
N ILE A 720 -15.78 -10.97 -33.88
CA ILE A 720 -14.92 -11.85 -33.10
C ILE A 720 -14.60 -11.16 -31.78
N VAL A 721 -14.85 -11.84 -30.67
CA VAL A 721 -14.41 -11.41 -29.34
C VAL A 721 -13.27 -12.31 -28.90
N LYS A 722 -12.06 -11.74 -28.78
CA LYS A 722 -10.89 -12.42 -28.20
C LYS A 722 -10.69 -11.92 -26.77
N LYS A 723 -10.74 -12.83 -25.80
CA LYS A 723 -10.54 -12.54 -24.38
C LYS A 723 -9.16 -13.06 -23.95
N ARG A 724 -8.35 -12.22 -23.32
CA ARG A 724 -7.09 -12.62 -22.66
C ARG A 724 -7.13 -12.22 -21.21
N GLN A 725 -6.82 -13.13 -20.30
CA GLN A 725 -6.89 -12.85 -18.86
C GLN A 725 -5.64 -13.31 -18.11
N ILE A 726 -5.26 -12.53 -17.11
CA ILE A 726 -4.26 -12.90 -16.11
C ILE A 726 -4.84 -12.66 -14.71
N ASN A 727 -4.57 -13.59 -13.81
CA ASN A 727 -5.01 -13.57 -12.42
C ASN A 727 -4.13 -14.55 -11.62
N SER A 728 -4.46 -14.82 -10.36
CA SER A 728 -3.68 -15.77 -9.55
C SER A 728 -3.62 -17.20 -10.11
N GLU A 729 -4.49 -17.59 -11.03
CA GLU A 729 -4.53 -18.89 -11.70
C GLU A 729 -3.80 -18.89 -13.06
N TYR A 730 -3.85 -17.78 -13.81
CA TYR A 730 -3.30 -17.66 -15.18
C TYR A 730 -2.24 -16.57 -15.29
N GLY A 731 -1.06 -16.92 -15.83
CA GLY A 731 0.01 -15.94 -16.08
C GLY A 731 0.77 -15.48 -14.83
N CYS A 732 0.59 -16.14 -13.69
CA CYS A 732 1.22 -15.80 -12.42
C CYS A 732 2.39 -16.73 -12.08
N VAL A 733 3.62 -16.21 -12.15
CA VAL A 733 4.83 -16.98 -11.80
C VAL A 733 4.87 -17.41 -10.34
N LEU A 734 4.34 -16.57 -9.45
CA LEU A 734 4.28 -16.84 -8.02
C LEU A 734 3.46 -18.10 -7.70
N THR A 735 2.28 -18.24 -8.33
CA THR A 735 1.40 -19.38 -8.14
C THR A 735 1.99 -20.66 -8.73
N GLU A 736 2.57 -20.59 -9.93
CA GLU A 736 3.20 -21.77 -10.54
C GLU A 736 4.43 -22.23 -9.76
N TRP A 737 5.22 -21.30 -9.20
CA TRP A 737 6.32 -21.66 -8.29
C TRP A 737 5.83 -22.25 -6.97
N ALA A 738 4.74 -21.72 -6.39
CA ALA A 738 4.13 -22.27 -5.19
C ALA A 738 3.64 -23.72 -5.38
N LYS A 739 3.08 -24.05 -6.55
CA LYS A 739 2.69 -25.43 -6.92
C LYS A 739 3.88 -26.40 -6.95
N MET A 740 5.09 -25.92 -7.21
CA MET A 740 6.34 -26.69 -7.16
C MET A 740 6.93 -26.76 -5.74
N GLY A 741 6.15 -26.42 -4.71
CA GLY A 741 6.61 -26.45 -3.32
C GLY A 741 7.65 -25.36 -3.00
N MET A 742 7.67 -24.27 -3.78
CA MET A 742 8.61 -23.16 -3.61
C MET A 742 10.08 -23.61 -3.64
N ALA A 743 10.37 -24.63 -4.45
CA ALA A 743 11.71 -25.22 -4.53
C ALA A 743 12.74 -24.16 -4.96
N VAL A 744 13.89 -24.17 -4.28
CA VAL A 744 15.04 -23.31 -4.58
C VAL A 744 15.81 -23.87 -5.78
N ASP A 745 16.02 -25.19 -5.80
CA ASP A 745 16.85 -25.89 -6.77
C ASP A 745 15.96 -26.56 -7.85
N LEU A 746 15.36 -25.76 -8.71
CA LEU A 746 14.55 -26.24 -9.84
C LEU A 746 15.41 -26.75 -11.00
N GLU A 747 14.99 -27.85 -11.63
CA GLU A 747 15.64 -28.31 -12.85
C GLU A 747 15.27 -27.43 -14.05
N ARG A 748 16.07 -27.48 -15.11
CA ARG A 748 15.80 -26.71 -16.34
C ARG A 748 14.45 -27.10 -16.98
N SER A 749 14.03 -28.37 -16.85
CA SER A 749 12.71 -28.84 -17.28
C SER A 749 11.60 -28.17 -16.48
N ASP A 750 11.78 -27.98 -15.18
CA ASP A 750 10.79 -27.34 -14.31
C ASP A 750 10.66 -25.85 -14.67
N ILE A 751 11.78 -25.16 -14.84
CA ILE A 751 11.80 -23.74 -15.26
C ILE A 751 11.07 -23.58 -16.61
N LYS A 752 11.34 -24.45 -17.59
CA LYS A 752 10.64 -24.42 -18.89
C LYS A 752 9.16 -24.73 -18.77
N TYR A 753 8.79 -25.66 -17.89
CA TYR A 753 7.38 -25.97 -17.63
C TYR A 753 6.67 -24.74 -17.05
N ILE A 754 7.26 -24.11 -16.03
CA ILE A 754 6.73 -22.87 -15.43
C ILE A 754 6.64 -21.76 -16.48
N GLU A 755 7.67 -21.55 -17.30
CA GLU A 755 7.63 -20.57 -18.40
C GLU A 755 6.44 -20.82 -19.35
N GLY A 756 6.17 -22.08 -19.71
CA GLY A 756 5.04 -22.47 -20.55
C GLY A 756 3.66 -22.34 -19.88
N ARG A 757 3.61 -22.27 -18.55
CA ARG A 757 2.39 -22.07 -17.75
C ARG A 757 2.13 -20.60 -17.41
N CYS A 758 3.19 -19.79 -17.30
CA CYS A 758 3.12 -18.37 -17.01
C CYS A 758 2.74 -17.56 -18.25
N VAL A 759 1.60 -17.87 -18.87
CA VAL A 759 1.02 -17.14 -20.02
C VAL A 759 -0.46 -16.80 -19.73
N PRO A 760 -1.02 -15.75 -20.34
CA PRO A 760 -2.44 -15.43 -20.19
C PRO A 760 -3.33 -16.56 -20.73
N ASN A 761 -4.46 -16.79 -20.07
CA ASN A 761 -5.51 -17.60 -20.67
C ASN A 761 -6.10 -16.85 -21.88
N LEU A 762 -6.41 -17.57 -22.96
CA LEU A 762 -6.90 -17.01 -24.22
C LEU A 762 -8.16 -17.75 -24.66
N GLU A 763 -9.24 -17.00 -24.84
CA GLU A 763 -10.52 -17.48 -25.34
C GLU A 763 -10.94 -16.69 -26.58
N ARG A 764 -11.75 -17.32 -27.43
CA ARG A 764 -12.31 -16.69 -28.62
C ARG A 764 -13.73 -17.15 -28.85
N GLU A 765 -14.63 -16.19 -29.04
CA GLU A 765 -16.01 -16.41 -29.42
C GLU A 765 -16.44 -15.49 -30.57
N GLN A 766 -17.65 -15.69 -31.07
CA GLN A 766 -18.31 -14.86 -32.08
C GLN A 766 -19.60 -14.31 -31.49
N ARG A 767 -19.84 -13.01 -31.65
CA ARG A 767 -21.04 -12.30 -31.24
C ARG A 767 -21.63 -11.59 -32.44
N LYS A 768 -22.94 -11.70 -32.64
CA LYS A 768 -23.64 -10.96 -33.68
C LYS A 768 -24.11 -9.62 -33.11
N ALA A 769 -23.98 -8.54 -33.88
CA ALA A 769 -24.50 -7.25 -33.47
C ALA A 769 -26.03 -7.24 -33.58
N GLU A 770 -26.72 -7.35 -32.44
CA GLU A 770 -28.18 -7.35 -32.35
C GLU A 770 -28.67 -5.92 -32.11
N ALA A 771 -29.57 -5.42 -32.96
CA ALA A 771 -29.99 -4.02 -32.97
C ALA A 771 -28.82 -3.00 -33.02
N GLY A 772 -27.66 -3.41 -33.54
CA GLY A 772 -26.44 -2.59 -33.59
C GLY A 772 -25.60 -2.63 -32.31
N ASN A 773 -25.87 -3.58 -31.40
CA ASN A 773 -25.20 -3.67 -30.12
C ASN A 773 -24.42 -4.98 -29.96
N VAL A 774 -23.27 -4.91 -29.30
CA VAL A 774 -22.53 -6.08 -28.78
C VAL A 774 -22.31 -5.90 -27.28
N GLU A 775 -22.83 -6.82 -26.50
CA GLU A 775 -22.72 -6.83 -25.03
C GLU A 775 -21.59 -7.76 -24.56
N ILE A 776 -20.83 -7.28 -23.60
CA ILE A 776 -19.77 -8.01 -22.89
C ILE A 776 -20.08 -7.92 -21.41
N SER A 777 -20.40 -9.07 -20.81
CA SER A 777 -20.61 -9.19 -19.37
C SER A 777 -19.36 -9.80 -18.76
N CYS A 778 -18.77 -9.12 -17.78
CA CYS A 778 -17.46 -9.46 -17.25
C CYS A 778 -17.49 -9.54 -15.72
N GLU A 779 -17.43 -10.76 -15.19
CA GLU A 779 -17.05 -10.99 -13.80
C GLU A 779 -15.52 -10.94 -13.71
N ILE A 780 -14.98 -10.07 -12.85
CA ILE A 780 -13.54 -9.82 -12.70
C ILE A 780 -13.15 -10.13 -11.25
N ARG A 781 -12.31 -11.15 -11.06
CA ARG A 781 -11.82 -11.58 -9.74
C ARG A 781 -10.82 -10.59 -9.15
N ASP A 782 -10.47 -10.75 -7.88
CA ASP A 782 -9.44 -9.95 -7.23
C ASP A 782 -8.11 -9.97 -7.99
N GLN A 783 -7.53 -8.78 -8.20
CA GLN A 783 -6.26 -8.57 -8.90
C GLN A 783 -6.24 -9.12 -10.35
N GLU A 784 -7.40 -9.40 -10.94
CA GLU A 784 -7.51 -9.88 -12.31
C GLU A 784 -7.49 -8.73 -13.31
N MET A 785 -6.90 -8.99 -14.49
CA MET A 785 -7.02 -8.13 -15.66
C MET A 785 -7.46 -8.95 -16.87
N ILE A 786 -8.39 -8.39 -17.64
CA ILE A 786 -8.97 -9.01 -18.82
C ILE A 786 -8.90 -8.02 -19.98
N LEU A 787 -8.24 -8.42 -21.07
CA LEU A 787 -8.22 -7.68 -22.33
C LEU A 787 -9.16 -8.35 -23.33
N TYR A 788 -10.21 -7.63 -23.73
CA TYR A 788 -11.03 -7.98 -24.88
C TYR A 788 -10.55 -7.24 -26.13
N HIS A 789 -10.47 -7.97 -27.23
CA HIS A 789 -10.29 -7.43 -28.58
C HIS A 789 -11.50 -7.82 -29.41
N ILE A 790 -12.28 -6.83 -29.81
CA ILE A 790 -13.54 -6.98 -30.55
C ILE A 790 -13.37 -6.38 -31.94
N TYR A 791 -13.60 -7.16 -32.99
CA TYR A 791 -13.41 -6.74 -34.38
C TYR A 791 -14.29 -7.57 -35.32
N PRO A 792 -14.68 -7.04 -36.50
CA PRO A 792 -15.49 -7.77 -37.47
C PRO A 792 -14.79 -9.04 -37.95
N LYS A 793 -15.59 -10.04 -38.31
CA LYS A 793 -15.12 -11.39 -38.67
C LYS A 793 -14.42 -11.48 -40.01
#